data_AF-A0A2D7UGJ8-F1
#
_entry.id   AF-A0A2D7UGJ8-F1
#
_cell.length_a   1.000
_cell.length_b   1.000
_cell.length_c   1.000
_cell.angle_alpha   90.00
_cell.angle_beta   90.00
_cell.angle_gamma   90.00
#
_symmetry.space_group_name_H-M   'P 1'
#
loop_
_entity.id
_entity.type
_entity.pdbx_description
1 polymer ?
#
loop_
_entity_poly.entity_id
_entity_poly.type
_entity_poly.pdbx_seq_one_letter_code
_entity_poly.pdbx_strand_id
1 'polypeptide(L)'
;MSQNFRLEKEGLINRSKKISFKFNGKSYFGYDGDTLASALIANGVHLVGRSFKYHRPRGFFGAGVDDPYALVQLIRNNESIPNIKATEQELFEGLEAKSVNCWPNVNFDIGGINNFLRIFLPAGFYYKTFMWPKSFWYKIYEPFIRKAAGFGVVSHEPDKERYEHKYEYCDLLITGSGPSGLASAYSAAKNGAKVILAEDKPRFGGSLLTSDVNIGNESGKEWADKIITELKSMPNVVVKNRAQVFGYYDHNMLVMSERLTEHLPKSDKFTPKQKLWYIRAKEVVISSGSIERPLVFGNNDTPGVLLSSAAKEYMKVYGVLVGKKPIIFTNNDSAYETAIEFKKNGVDPIVLDSRKELSSDLIKEAKSLGINIKFEYVVVNANGYRKVKSADIAKISDDKTTLGKIENIACDCICVSGFWTPTIHLASQSGGKTKFNEEIDAFIPSKSKQNETTVGSANGIFNLQDSLNTSFEAGYNLSKKITNKDNKLSVPTVVEKKNSKHDKFWCVPLPKGKKYKRFLDFQNDVAVSDIEIAIREGYRSIEHVKRYTTLGMATDQGKTSNLNGLQLVSNIENKLVPEVGHTTFRPPYTPVSIGAIVGREVGKHSKPTRKSPMHSWHEKNNAVFVDAGLWLRPRFYKRGNETLFDASKREAENVRKNVGVCDVTTLGKIDVKGPDAAEFLNRVYTNAWLKLPVGKARYGVMLREDGIVMDDGTTTRVSENHYHMTTTTAQAANVLSHLEYYLQIVWPELNVNVVSTTEQWAGAAIAGPKSRELLQKLFPDTDCSNEGLPFMGFIETKLFGVYARIFRISFSGELAYEVNVESDYGNFMWEKIIEIGNEFKIQPYGTEALSTLRIEMGHVAGSELDGRTTPFDTSLDGLLSKKKDFIGKRSMQKEAFISSKREKIVGVVPLDKKTSIPEGSYIVKDANTKLPNPKLGHVSASCWSVEYNNPFSLAIIKDGKNMIGQKLFALSPLKNKSIPVEIVSSHYVDPKGERVRS
;
A
#
# COMPACT_ATOMS: atom_id res chain seq x y z
N MET A 1 40.61 -0.56 -19.89
CA MET A 1 39.38 -0.77 -20.67
C MET A 1 38.98 0.57 -21.25
N SER A 2 38.97 0.73 -22.58
CA SER A 2 38.42 1.90 -23.26
C SER A 2 36.91 1.73 -23.42
N GLN A 3 36.13 2.79 -23.18
CA GLN A 3 34.70 2.79 -23.49
C GLN A 3 34.51 2.97 -25.01
N ASN A 4 34.51 1.85 -25.75
CA ASN A 4 34.57 1.85 -27.22
C ASN A 4 33.31 2.42 -27.92
N PHE A 5 32.26 2.74 -27.16
CA PHE A 5 31.01 3.33 -27.63
C PHE A 5 30.75 4.73 -27.05
N ARG A 6 31.64 5.26 -26.20
CA ARG A 6 31.51 6.62 -25.66
C ARG A 6 32.03 7.62 -26.69
N LEU A 7 31.21 8.61 -27.00
CA LEU A 7 31.58 9.80 -27.77
C LEU A 7 32.48 10.71 -26.91
N GLU A 8 33.42 11.41 -27.52
CA GLU A 8 34.37 12.25 -26.77
C GLU A 8 33.79 13.61 -26.37
N LYS A 9 32.98 14.21 -27.25
CA LYS A 9 32.56 15.62 -27.16
C LYS A 9 31.08 15.83 -26.79
N GLU A 10 30.26 14.79 -26.89
CA GLU A 10 28.80 14.87 -26.63
C GLU A 10 28.41 14.47 -25.21
N GLY A 11 27.16 14.74 -24.82
CA GLY A 11 26.56 14.28 -23.57
C GLY A 11 26.57 15.29 -22.42
N LEU A 12 25.53 15.22 -21.58
CA LEU A 12 25.30 16.03 -20.38
C LEU A 12 25.80 15.32 -19.09
N ILE A 13 26.91 14.58 -19.21
CA ILE A 13 27.56 13.84 -18.12
C ILE A 13 28.76 14.63 -17.60
N ASN A 14 29.10 14.44 -16.32
CA ASN A 14 30.28 15.06 -15.74
C ASN A 14 31.52 14.16 -15.95
N ARG A 15 32.27 14.43 -17.02
CA ARG A 15 33.49 13.68 -17.39
C ARG A 15 34.64 13.81 -16.40
N SER A 16 34.62 14.84 -15.53
CA SER A 16 35.64 15.00 -14.47
C SER A 16 35.46 14.01 -13.33
N LYS A 17 34.26 13.42 -13.18
CA LYS A 17 33.90 12.52 -12.08
C LYS A 17 33.59 11.13 -12.62
N LYS A 18 34.64 10.29 -12.67
CA LYS A 18 34.55 8.87 -13.04
C LYS A 18 33.93 8.06 -11.90
N ILE A 19 33.03 7.14 -12.25
CA ILE A 19 32.30 6.30 -11.29
C ILE A 19 32.61 4.81 -11.57
N SER A 20 33.00 4.05 -10.55
CA SER A 20 33.18 2.60 -10.68
C SER A 20 31.93 1.82 -10.30
N PHE A 21 31.62 0.75 -11.03
CA PHE A 21 30.48 -0.13 -10.75
C PHE A 21 30.76 -1.57 -11.19
N LYS A 22 29.94 -2.51 -10.73
CA LYS A 22 29.99 -3.92 -11.10
C LYS A 22 28.69 -4.36 -11.77
N PHE A 23 28.82 -5.12 -12.85
CA PHE A 23 27.70 -5.80 -13.49
C PHE A 23 28.06 -7.27 -13.74
N ASN A 24 27.23 -8.19 -13.25
CA ASN A 24 27.48 -9.64 -13.32
C ASN A 24 28.89 -10.03 -12.81
N GLY A 25 29.33 -9.39 -11.72
CA GLY A 25 30.64 -9.63 -11.10
C GLY A 25 31.84 -9.00 -11.82
N LYS A 26 31.66 -8.43 -13.02
CA LYS A 26 32.72 -7.72 -13.74
C LYS A 26 32.68 -6.22 -13.44
N SER A 27 33.85 -5.64 -13.23
CA SER A 27 34.01 -4.20 -12.95
C SER A 27 34.01 -3.39 -14.24
N TYR A 28 33.33 -2.26 -14.21
CA TYR A 28 33.20 -1.28 -15.29
C TYR A 28 33.37 0.12 -14.71
N PHE A 29 33.39 1.13 -15.59
CA PHE A 29 33.30 2.52 -15.17
C PHE A 29 32.32 3.29 -16.05
N GLY A 30 31.75 4.35 -15.49
CA GLY A 30 30.95 5.37 -16.15
C GLY A 30 31.34 6.75 -15.64
N TYR A 31 30.46 7.72 -15.83
CA TYR A 31 30.62 9.08 -15.32
C TYR A 31 29.40 9.50 -14.53
N ASP A 32 29.57 10.48 -13.64
CA ASP A 32 28.46 11.09 -12.92
C ASP A 32 27.43 11.68 -13.92
N GLY A 33 26.16 11.34 -13.71
CA GLY A 33 25.07 11.63 -14.65
C GLY A 33 24.76 10.52 -15.67
N ASP A 34 25.52 9.43 -15.71
CA ASP A 34 25.13 8.19 -16.40
C ASP A 34 23.98 7.48 -15.68
N THR A 35 23.21 6.70 -16.43
CA THR A 35 22.41 5.60 -15.90
C THR A 35 23.19 4.29 -16.01
N LEU A 36 22.74 3.23 -15.34
CA LEU A 36 23.34 1.91 -15.49
C LEU A 36 23.29 1.46 -16.97
N ALA A 37 22.20 1.73 -17.69
CA ALA A 37 22.08 1.44 -19.11
C ALA A 37 23.11 2.19 -19.96
N SER A 38 23.21 3.52 -19.82
CA SER A 38 24.17 4.31 -20.62
C SER A 38 25.61 3.88 -20.36
N ALA A 39 25.97 3.63 -19.10
CA ALA A 39 27.30 3.16 -18.72
C ALA A 39 27.60 1.76 -19.28
N LEU A 40 26.64 0.83 -19.27
CA LEU A 40 26.81 -0.50 -19.85
C LEU A 40 27.01 -0.44 -21.37
N ILE A 41 26.20 0.32 -22.09
CA ILE A 41 26.32 0.49 -23.55
C ILE A 41 27.68 1.12 -23.89
N ALA A 42 28.12 2.15 -23.16
CA ALA A 42 29.42 2.78 -23.36
C ALA A 42 30.60 1.79 -23.24
N ASN A 43 30.47 0.77 -22.39
CA ASN A 43 31.43 -0.32 -22.22
C ASN A 43 31.21 -1.50 -23.18
N GLY A 44 30.31 -1.38 -24.16
CA GLY A 44 30.01 -2.40 -25.16
C GLY A 44 29.15 -3.57 -24.66
N VAL A 45 28.45 -3.40 -23.54
CA VAL A 45 27.51 -4.39 -23.02
C VAL A 45 26.12 -4.08 -23.57
N HIS A 46 25.59 -4.95 -24.42
CA HIS A 46 24.25 -4.81 -25.03
C HIS A 46 23.25 -5.89 -24.59
N LEU A 47 23.71 -6.91 -23.87
CA LEU A 47 22.90 -8.01 -23.36
C LEU A 47 22.75 -7.85 -21.85
N VAL A 48 21.55 -7.54 -21.38
CA VAL A 48 21.26 -7.21 -19.97
C VAL A 48 20.48 -8.30 -19.25
N GLY A 49 19.65 -9.07 -19.96
CA GLY A 49 18.79 -10.08 -19.36
C GLY A 49 18.26 -11.11 -20.34
N ARG A 50 17.27 -11.87 -19.89
CA ARG A 50 16.59 -12.93 -20.65
C ARG A 50 15.08 -12.80 -20.53
N SER A 51 14.39 -13.14 -21.60
CA SER A 51 12.94 -12.99 -21.68
C SER A 51 12.19 -13.95 -20.75
N PHE A 52 11.02 -13.54 -20.28
CA PHE A 52 10.23 -14.24 -19.25
C PHE A 52 9.95 -15.71 -19.55
N LYS A 53 9.51 -16.02 -20.78
CA LYS A 53 8.98 -17.34 -21.15
C LYS A 53 9.96 -18.11 -22.02
N TYR A 54 10.52 -17.45 -23.03
CA TYR A 54 11.36 -18.08 -24.04
C TYR A 54 12.86 -18.00 -23.74
N HIS A 55 13.27 -17.27 -22.69
CA HIS A 55 14.68 -17.05 -22.34
C HIS A 55 15.51 -16.49 -23.51
N ARG A 56 14.86 -15.67 -24.35
CA ARG A 56 15.53 -15.02 -25.49
C ARG A 56 16.45 -13.91 -24.97
N PRO A 57 17.64 -13.71 -25.57
CA PRO A 57 18.53 -12.60 -25.22
C PRO A 57 17.80 -11.25 -25.25
N ARG A 58 17.96 -10.43 -24.21
CA ARG A 58 17.34 -9.10 -24.11
C ARG A 58 18.38 -8.01 -23.85
N GLY A 59 18.28 -6.91 -24.57
CA GLY A 59 19.13 -5.73 -24.42
C GLY A 59 18.41 -4.52 -23.85
N PHE A 60 18.73 -3.33 -24.36
CA PHE A 60 18.06 -2.08 -24.04
C PHE A 60 17.15 -1.71 -25.20
N PHE A 61 15.95 -1.23 -24.89
CA PHE A 61 14.95 -0.85 -25.87
C PHE A 61 14.57 0.65 -25.78
N GLY A 62 14.50 1.18 -24.56
CA GLY A 62 14.19 2.58 -24.27
C GLY A 62 15.37 3.31 -23.60
N ALA A 63 15.10 4.52 -23.08
CA ALA A 63 16.07 5.33 -22.35
C ALA A 63 15.57 5.84 -20.98
N GLY A 64 14.38 5.40 -20.54
CA GLY A 64 13.82 5.67 -19.22
C GLY A 64 12.65 4.73 -18.90
N VAL A 65 11.50 5.30 -18.53
CA VAL A 65 10.28 4.55 -18.18
C VAL A 65 9.68 3.74 -19.34
N ASP A 66 10.03 4.10 -20.56
CA ASP A 66 9.66 3.50 -21.85
C ASP A 66 10.40 2.19 -22.14
N ASP A 67 11.46 1.85 -21.38
CA ASP A 67 12.10 0.54 -21.51
C ASP A 67 11.21 -0.57 -20.91
N PRO A 68 10.86 -1.62 -21.68
CA PRO A 68 9.97 -2.67 -21.22
C PRO A 68 10.67 -3.80 -20.46
N TYR A 69 11.99 -4.01 -20.56
CA TYR A 69 12.59 -5.27 -20.10
C TYR A 69 14.06 -5.24 -19.66
N ALA A 70 14.73 -4.09 -19.68
CA ALA A 70 16.09 -3.93 -19.15
C ALA A 70 16.10 -3.91 -17.61
N LEU A 71 15.59 -4.99 -17.01
CA LEU A 71 15.49 -5.18 -15.56
C LEU A 71 16.77 -5.82 -15.01
N VAL A 72 17.18 -5.40 -13.82
CA VAL A 72 18.33 -5.94 -13.09
C VAL A 72 17.99 -6.20 -11.62
N GLN A 73 18.77 -7.08 -11.00
CA GLN A 73 18.86 -7.21 -9.56
C GLN A 73 19.94 -6.24 -9.07
N LEU A 74 19.56 -5.21 -8.32
CA LEU A 74 20.50 -4.27 -7.70
C LEU A 74 20.94 -4.80 -6.34
N ILE A 75 22.22 -4.67 -6.01
CA ILE A 75 22.79 -4.96 -4.70
C ILE A 75 23.33 -3.66 -4.12
N ARG A 76 22.78 -3.24 -2.98
CA ARG A 76 23.16 -1.99 -2.31
C ARG A 76 23.18 -2.22 -0.82
N ASN A 77 24.27 -1.85 -0.13
CA ASN A 77 24.42 -2.04 1.32
C ASN A 77 24.15 -3.49 1.80
N ASN A 78 24.58 -4.49 1.01
CA ASN A 78 24.27 -5.92 1.19
C ASN A 78 22.77 -6.28 1.12
N GLU A 79 21.92 -5.37 0.65
CA GLU A 79 20.50 -5.60 0.39
C GLU A 79 20.25 -5.80 -1.09
N SER A 80 19.33 -6.71 -1.39
CA SER A 80 18.98 -7.13 -2.75
C SER A 80 17.67 -6.48 -3.17
N ILE A 81 17.71 -5.58 -4.16
CA ILE A 81 16.54 -4.85 -4.67
C ILE A 81 16.18 -5.37 -6.07
N PRO A 82 15.03 -6.06 -6.25
CA PRO A 82 14.68 -6.71 -7.51
C PRO A 82 14.07 -5.76 -8.52
N ASN A 83 14.11 -6.14 -9.80
CA ASN A 83 13.38 -5.53 -10.92
C ASN A 83 13.63 -4.02 -11.10
N ILE A 84 14.85 -3.56 -10.82
CA ILE A 84 15.25 -2.18 -11.10
C ILE A 84 15.45 -2.03 -12.61
N LYS A 85 14.85 -1.00 -13.22
CA LYS A 85 15.13 -0.66 -14.63
C LYS A 85 16.49 -0.01 -14.75
N ALA A 86 17.37 -0.62 -15.54
CA ALA A 86 18.73 -0.12 -15.77
C ALA A 86 18.74 1.27 -16.42
N THR A 87 17.66 1.62 -17.16
CA THR A 87 17.48 2.92 -17.81
C THR A 87 17.11 4.04 -16.86
N GLU A 88 16.58 3.75 -15.66
CA GLU A 88 16.22 4.75 -14.65
C GLU A 88 17.22 4.79 -13.48
N GLN A 89 17.99 3.73 -13.26
CA GLN A 89 18.98 3.68 -12.20
C GLN A 89 20.19 4.57 -12.52
N GLU A 90 20.27 5.74 -11.89
CA GLU A 90 21.46 6.60 -11.90
C GLU A 90 22.68 5.85 -11.34
N LEU A 91 23.83 6.05 -11.98
CA LEU A 91 25.08 5.43 -11.57
C LEU A 91 25.64 6.13 -10.32
N PHE A 92 26.06 5.34 -9.32
CA PHE A 92 26.77 5.83 -8.16
C PHE A 92 27.99 4.95 -7.85
N GLU A 93 28.94 5.49 -7.08
CA GLU A 93 30.19 4.80 -6.77
C GLU A 93 29.96 3.49 -6.03
N GLY A 94 30.51 2.40 -6.58
CA GLY A 94 30.40 1.06 -6.00
C GLY A 94 29.06 0.36 -6.28
N LEU A 95 28.21 0.87 -7.18
CA LEU A 95 26.97 0.21 -7.59
C LEU A 95 27.25 -1.23 -8.06
N GLU A 96 26.46 -2.20 -7.60
CA GLU A 96 26.52 -3.59 -8.07
C GLU A 96 25.16 -4.04 -8.60
N ALA A 97 25.12 -4.60 -9.81
CA ALA A 97 23.92 -5.14 -10.42
C ALA A 97 24.14 -6.49 -11.11
N LYS A 98 23.09 -7.30 -11.20
CA LYS A 98 23.09 -8.62 -11.85
C LYS A 98 21.93 -8.76 -12.82
N SER A 99 22.15 -9.49 -13.91
CA SER A 99 21.08 -9.90 -14.83
C SER A 99 20.03 -10.75 -14.12
N VAL A 100 18.78 -10.59 -14.55
CA VAL A 100 17.64 -11.38 -14.04
C VAL A 100 17.22 -12.46 -15.02
N ASN A 101 16.51 -13.46 -14.50
CA ASN A 101 15.91 -14.56 -15.26
C ASN A 101 16.89 -15.36 -16.16
N CYS A 102 18.14 -15.56 -15.72
CA CYS A 102 19.14 -16.32 -16.49
C CYS A 102 19.92 -17.30 -15.61
N TRP A 103 20.15 -18.52 -16.08
CA TRP A 103 20.98 -19.50 -15.36
C TRP A 103 21.81 -20.41 -16.31
N PRO A 104 23.12 -20.62 -16.05
CA PRO A 104 23.91 -20.06 -14.95
C PRO A 104 24.28 -18.58 -15.11
N ASN A 105 24.25 -18.03 -16.33
CA ASN A 105 24.52 -16.60 -16.55
C ASN A 105 23.84 -16.07 -17.83
N VAL A 106 23.84 -14.75 -18.02
CA VAL A 106 23.14 -14.12 -19.15
C VAL A 106 23.69 -14.53 -20.52
N ASN A 107 24.96 -14.92 -20.63
CA ASN A 107 25.56 -15.36 -21.90
C ASN A 107 25.21 -16.83 -22.20
N PHE A 108 25.26 -17.70 -21.19
CA PHE A 108 24.95 -19.12 -21.28
C PHE A 108 23.76 -19.43 -20.37
N ASP A 109 22.57 -19.42 -20.95
CA ASP A 109 21.29 -19.64 -20.25
C ASP A 109 20.64 -20.94 -20.75
N ILE A 110 20.52 -21.93 -19.86
CA ILE A 110 19.96 -23.25 -20.17
C ILE A 110 18.47 -23.15 -20.49
N GLY A 111 17.76 -22.17 -19.90
CA GLY A 111 16.36 -21.89 -20.21
C GLY A 111 16.12 -21.55 -21.69
N GLY A 112 17.16 -21.18 -22.43
CA GLY A 112 17.10 -20.93 -23.88
C GLY A 112 16.59 -22.12 -24.71
N ILE A 113 16.59 -23.35 -24.15
CA ILE A 113 15.97 -24.53 -24.77
C ILE A 113 14.47 -24.31 -25.03
N ASN A 114 13.78 -23.52 -24.21
CA ASN A 114 12.35 -23.21 -24.36
C ASN A 114 12.04 -22.55 -25.71
N ASN A 115 13.00 -21.84 -26.30
CA ASN A 115 12.84 -21.23 -27.62
C ASN A 115 12.72 -22.28 -28.74
N PHE A 116 13.29 -23.48 -28.58
CA PHE A 116 13.10 -24.60 -29.52
C PHE A 116 11.76 -25.31 -29.30
N LEU A 117 11.29 -25.38 -28.04
CA LEU A 117 10.01 -25.98 -27.65
C LEU A 117 8.81 -25.03 -27.79
N ARG A 118 9.00 -23.85 -28.40
CA ARG A 118 8.01 -22.77 -28.50
C ARG A 118 6.62 -23.17 -29.05
N ILE A 119 6.53 -24.26 -29.83
CA ILE A 119 5.26 -24.77 -30.37
C ILE A 119 4.35 -25.31 -29.25
N PHE A 120 4.93 -25.85 -28.17
CA PHE A 120 4.22 -26.34 -27.00
C PHE A 120 3.88 -25.25 -25.99
N LEU A 121 4.35 -24.01 -26.23
CA LEU A 121 4.18 -22.86 -25.36
C LEU A 121 3.40 -21.73 -26.07
N PRO A 122 2.19 -21.95 -26.62
CA PRO A 122 1.35 -20.86 -27.14
C PRO A 122 0.83 -19.96 -26.00
N ALA A 123 0.16 -18.85 -26.32
CA ALA A 123 -0.65 -18.15 -25.32
C ALA A 123 -1.66 -19.10 -24.65
N GLY A 124 -1.93 -18.89 -23.35
CA GLY A 124 -2.87 -19.69 -22.57
C GLY A 124 -2.49 -21.16 -22.29
N PHE A 125 -1.31 -21.64 -22.71
CA PHE A 125 -0.91 -23.05 -22.55
C PHE A 125 -0.98 -23.54 -21.09
N TYR A 126 -0.62 -22.69 -20.14
CA TYR A 126 -0.55 -23.02 -18.72
C TYR A 126 -1.92 -23.35 -18.13
N TYR A 127 -3.00 -22.70 -18.60
CA TYR A 127 -4.38 -23.04 -18.22
C TYR A 127 -4.80 -24.42 -18.74
N LYS A 128 -4.23 -24.87 -19.86
CA LYS A 128 -4.58 -26.15 -20.49
C LYS A 128 -3.75 -27.32 -19.92
N THR A 129 -2.53 -27.05 -19.44
CA THR A 129 -1.57 -28.10 -19.05
C THR A 129 -1.43 -28.30 -17.54
N PHE A 130 -1.47 -27.26 -16.71
CA PHE A 130 -1.06 -27.35 -15.29
C PHE A 130 -2.21 -27.43 -14.27
N MET A 131 -3.46 -27.57 -14.70
CA MET A 131 -4.62 -27.61 -13.79
C MET A 131 -4.96 -29.02 -13.26
N TRP A 132 -4.31 -30.07 -13.77
CA TRP A 132 -4.61 -31.46 -13.39
C TRP A 132 -3.34 -32.32 -13.23
N PRO A 133 -3.29 -33.21 -12.21
CA PRO A 133 -4.23 -33.35 -11.09
C PRO A 133 -4.06 -32.21 -10.05
N LYS A 134 -5.14 -31.86 -9.32
CA LYS A 134 -5.15 -30.74 -8.35
C LYS A 134 -4.06 -30.85 -7.27
N SER A 135 -3.69 -32.07 -6.88
CA SER A 135 -2.61 -32.34 -5.91
C SER A 135 -1.22 -31.97 -6.42
N PHE A 136 -1.01 -31.93 -7.74
CA PHE A 136 0.27 -31.59 -8.36
C PHE A 136 0.48 -30.08 -8.44
N TRP A 137 -0.58 -29.28 -8.46
CA TRP A 137 -0.45 -27.82 -8.49
C TRP A 137 0.47 -27.31 -7.37
N TYR A 138 0.13 -27.59 -6.11
CA TYR A 138 0.89 -27.11 -4.96
C TYR A 138 2.25 -27.81 -4.78
N LYS A 139 2.36 -29.07 -5.21
CA LYS A 139 3.55 -29.90 -4.93
C LYS A 139 4.61 -29.88 -6.03
N ILE A 140 4.22 -29.67 -7.29
CA ILE A 140 5.09 -29.86 -8.46
C ILE A 140 5.06 -28.62 -9.37
N TYR A 141 3.89 -28.24 -9.87
CA TYR A 141 3.80 -27.19 -10.90
C TYR A 141 4.13 -25.81 -10.34
N GLU A 142 3.47 -25.39 -9.24
CA GLU A 142 3.65 -24.06 -8.66
C GLU A 142 5.10 -23.81 -8.22
N PRO A 143 5.79 -24.69 -7.48
CA PRO A 143 7.18 -24.46 -7.07
C PRO A 143 8.13 -24.31 -8.27
N PHE A 144 7.98 -25.14 -9.30
CA PHE A 144 8.84 -25.08 -10.49
C PHE A 144 8.57 -23.81 -11.31
N ILE A 145 7.29 -23.48 -11.55
CA ILE A 145 6.90 -22.28 -12.29
C ILE A 145 7.37 -21.02 -11.56
N ARG A 146 7.19 -20.92 -10.23
CA ARG A 146 7.69 -19.77 -9.46
C ARG A 146 9.20 -19.57 -9.57
N LYS A 147 9.96 -20.67 -9.65
CA LYS A 147 11.42 -20.63 -9.82
C LYS A 147 11.84 -20.24 -11.25
N ALA A 148 11.06 -20.65 -12.26
CA ALA A 148 11.38 -20.46 -13.67
C ALA A 148 10.79 -19.17 -14.30
N ALA A 149 9.71 -18.62 -13.73
CA ALA A 149 8.92 -17.54 -14.29
C ALA A 149 9.00 -16.27 -13.42
N GLY A 150 10.20 -15.94 -12.92
CA GLY A 150 10.46 -14.74 -12.11
C GLY A 150 11.64 -13.94 -12.64
N PHE A 151 11.61 -12.63 -12.46
CA PHE A 151 12.75 -11.75 -12.79
C PHE A 151 13.71 -11.65 -11.59
N GLY A 152 13.53 -10.64 -10.73
CA GLY A 152 14.34 -10.44 -9.52
C GLY A 152 13.81 -11.19 -8.29
N VAL A 153 14.67 -11.30 -7.28
CA VAL A 153 14.42 -11.95 -5.99
C VAL A 153 14.33 -10.91 -4.88
N VAL A 154 13.27 -11.00 -4.07
CA VAL A 154 13.05 -10.13 -2.90
C VAL A 154 13.83 -10.69 -1.70
N SER A 155 14.41 -9.80 -0.88
CA SER A 155 15.06 -10.19 0.38
C SER A 155 14.04 -10.68 1.42
N HIS A 156 14.42 -11.65 2.25
CA HIS A 156 13.66 -12.05 3.44
C HIS A 156 13.94 -11.16 4.67
N GLU A 157 15.02 -10.37 4.61
CA GLU A 157 15.38 -9.43 5.67
C GLU A 157 14.47 -8.19 5.66
N PRO A 158 14.15 -7.61 6.83
CA PRO A 158 13.44 -6.35 6.91
C PRO A 158 14.16 -5.22 6.19
N ASP A 159 13.41 -4.39 5.47
CA ASP A 159 13.94 -3.15 4.87
C ASP A 159 14.39 -2.19 5.98
N LYS A 160 15.65 -1.76 5.94
CA LYS A 160 16.26 -0.87 6.93
C LYS A 160 16.16 0.60 6.54
N GLU A 161 15.66 0.88 5.34
CA GLU A 161 15.56 2.23 4.81
C GLU A 161 14.44 3.03 5.49
N ARG A 162 14.64 4.34 5.55
CA ARG A 162 13.63 5.27 6.06
C ARG A 162 12.78 5.78 4.91
N TYR A 163 11.47 5.83 5.12
CA TYR A 163 10.52 6.44 4.19
C TYR A 163 9.68 7.47 4.93
N GLU A 164 9.24 8.51 4.23
CA GLU A 164 8.44 9.58 4.83
C GLU A 164 7.31 10.02 3.92
N HIS A 165 6.27 10.59 4.54
CA HIS A 165 5.17 11.23 3.84
C HIS A 165 5.25 12.75 3.99
N LYS A 166 4.73 13.46 3.00
CA LYS A 166 4.60 14.91 3.02
C LYS A 166 3.25 15.31 2.43
N TYR A 167 2.56 16.23 3.09
CA TYR A 167 1.24 16.73 2.67
C TYR A 167 1.38 18.18 2.26
N GLU A 168 0.91 18.53 1.07
CA GLU A 168 1.06 19.87 0.50
C GLU A 168 -0.17 20.34 -0.26
N TYR A 169 -0.28 21.67 -0.36
CA TYR A 169 -1.31 22.36 -1.11
C TYR A 169 -0.66 23.31 -2.11
N CYS A 170 -1.20 23.38 -3.32
CA CYS A 170 -0.78 24.34 -4.34
C CYS A 170 -1.97 24.85 -5.16
N ASP A 171 -1.77 25.99 -5.81
CA ASP A 171 -2.75 26.50 -6.78
C ASP A 171 -2.66 25.67 -8.07
N LEU A 172 -1.45 25.39 -8.54
CA LEU A 172 -1.21 24.66 -9.78
C LEU A 172 -0.14 23.58 -9.60
N LEU A 173 -0.49 22.32 -9.85
CA LEU A 173 0.46 21.22 -9.98
C LEU A 173 0.73 20.93 -11.46
N ILE A 174 2.00 20.83 -11.84
CA ILE A 174 2.45 20.62 -13.22
C ILE A 174 3.25 19.32 -13.29
N THR A 175 2.82 18.39 -14.15
CA THR A 175 3.36 17.02 -14.20
C THR A 175 4.22 16.79 -15.45
N GLY A 176 5.52 17.03 -15.31
CA GLY A 176 6.54 16.90 -16.36
C GLY A 176 7.16 18.25 -16.72
N SER A 177 8.49 18.31 -16.85
CA SER A 177 9.24 19.54 -17.12
C SER A 177 9.72 19.68 -18.57
N GLY A 178 9.01 19.06 -19.52
CA GLY A 178 9.17 19.35 -20.94
C GLY A 178 8.79 20.79 -21.29
N PRO A 179 8.90 21.19 -22.57
CA PRO A 179 8.65 22.58 -23.00
C PRO A 179 7.30 23.12 -22.53
N SER A 180 6.24 22.32 -22.65
CA SER A 180 4.89 22.69 -22.21
C SER A 180 4.75 22.84 -20.70
N GLY A 181 5.43 21.97 -19.93
CA GLY A 181 5.41 22.06 -18.46
C GLY A 181 6.15 23.30 -17.98
N LEU A 182 7.33 23.59 -18.54
CA LEU A 182 8.11 24.78 -18.22
C LEU A 182 7.35 26.07 -18.58
N ALA A 183 6.78 26.13 -19.78
CA ALA A 183 5.97 27.27 -20.23
C ALA A 183 4.76 27.53 -19.31
N SER A 184 4.02 26.47 -18.97
CA SER A 184 2.86 26.57 -18.06
C SER A 184 3.28 27.01 -16.66
N ALA A 185 4.38 26.44 -16.13
CA ALA A 185 4.91 26.75 -14.81
C ALA A 185 5.35 28.20 -14.71
N TYR A 186 6.13 28.64 -15.69
CA TYR A 186 6.68 29.98 -15.74
C TYR A 186 5.59 31.04 -15.87
N SER A 187 4.65 30.83 -16.79
CA SER A 187 3.50 31.71 -17.00
C SER A 187 2.63 31.83 -15.74
N ALA A 188 2.28 30.70 -15.11
CA ALA A 188 1.48 30.69 -13.89
C ALA A 188 2.21 31.32 -12.70
N ALA A 189 3.49 31.01 -12.52
CA ALA A 189 4.27 31.51 -11.39
C ALA A 189 4.51 33.03 -11.47
N LYS A 190 4.80 33.57 -12.65
CA LYS A 190 4.93 35.03 -12.87
C LYS A 190 3.61 35.76 -12.70
N ASN A 191 2.48 35.09 -13.00
CA ASN A 191 1.15 35.61 -12.69
C ASN A 191 0.74 35.38 -11.21
N GLY A 192 1.61 34.78 -10.38
CA GLY A 192 1.50 34.79 -8.92
C GLY A 192 0.86 33.55 -8.29
N ALA A 193 0.55 32.50 -9.04
CA ALA A 193 0.05 31.24 -8.47
C ALA A 193 1.13 30.51 -7.66
N LYS A 194 0.73 29.77 -6.60
CA LYS A 194 1.62 28.81 -5.93
C LYS A 194 1.76 27.55 -6.78
N VAL A 195 2.93 27.34 -7.39
CA VAL A 195 3.18 26.28 -8.37
C VAL A 195 4.03 25.16 -7.77
N ILE A 196 3.68 23.91 -8.05
CA ILE A 196 4.57 22.77 -7.90
C ILE A 196 4.85 22.20 -9.30
N LEU A 197 6.13 22.15 -9.70
CA LEU A 197 6.59 21.51 -10.93
C LEU A 197 7.31 20.21 -10.61
N ALA A 198 6.79 19.08 -11.09
CA ALA A 198 7.32 17.75 -10.83
C ALA A 198 7.90 17.12 -12.11
N GLU A 199 9.10 16.57 -12.03
CA GLU A 199 9.83 15.90 -13.10
C GLU A 199 10.31 14.52 -12.61
N ASP A 200 10.08 13.46 -13.36
CA ASP A 200 10.46 12.11 -12.94
C ASP A 200 11.93 11.79 -13.24
N LYS A 201 12.53 12.38 -14.28
CA LYS A 201 13.96 12.26 -14.60
C LYS A 201 14.84 13.11 -13.65
N PRO A 202 16.16 12.85 -13.60
CA PRO A 202 17.09 13.69 -12.83
C PRO A 202 17.36 15.06 -13.46
N ARG A 203 17.13 15.22 -14.78
CA ARG A 203 17.35 16.47 -15.51
C ARG A 203 15.99 17.05 -15.94
N PHE A 204 15.88 18.38 -15.87
CA PHE A 204 14.71 19.11 -16.37
C PHE A 204 14.83 19.37 -17.88
N GLY A 205 13.73 19.70 -18.55
CA GLY A 205 13.71 20.15 -19.95
C GLY A 205 13.06 19.17 -20.93
N GLY A 206 12.88 17.90 -20.54
CA GLY A 206 12.23 16.89 -21.39
C GLY A 206 12.88 16.79 -22.78
N SER A 207 12.07 16.91 -23.84
CA SER A 207 12.53 16.82 -25.23
C SER A 207 13.53 17.92 -25.63
N LEU A 208 13.55 19.07 -24.94
CA LEU A 208 14.49 20.15 -25.25
C LEU A 208 15.96 19.77 -25.01
N LEU A 209 16.22 18.70 -24.25
CA LEU A 209 17.57 18.17 -24.05
C LEU A 209 18.12 17.42 -25.28
N THR A 210 17.25 17.00 -26.20
CA THR A 210 17.65 16.23 -27.39
C THR A 210 17.28 16.92 -28.70
N SER A 211 16.33 17.86 -28.69
CA SER A 211 15.91 18.60 -29.89
C SER A 211 16.92 19.66 -30.33
N ASP A 212 17.18 19.73 -31.64
CA ASP A 212 17.96 20.81 -32.27
C ASP A 212 17.00 21.94 -32.68
N VAL A 213 16.61 22.77 -31.71
CA VAL A 213 15.66 23.89 -31.87
C VAL A 213 16.19 25.15 -31.20
N ASN A 214 15.81 26.31 -31.72
CA ASN A 214 16.04 27.60 -31.08
C ASN A 214 14.73 28.20 -30.59
N ILE A 215 14.73 28.73 -29.37
CA ILE A 215 13.61 29.45 -28.74
C ILE A 215 14.12 30.88 -28.47
N GLY A 216 13.64 31.84 -29.27
CA GLY A 216 14.26 33.16 -29.34
C GLY A 216 15.71 33.04 -29.82
N ASN A 217 16.65 33.59 -29.04
CA ASN A 217 18.10 33.55 -29.33
C ASN A 217 18.83 32.42 -28.58
N GLU A 218 18.10 31.56 -27.86
CA GLU A 218 18.66 30.50 -27.02
C GLU A 218 18.38 29.13 -27.67
N SER A 219 19.28 28.16 -27.51
CA SER A 219 18.94 26.77 -27.81
C SER A 219 17.85 26.26 -26.86
N GLY A 220 17.13 25.21 -27.25
CA GLY A 220 16.09 24.63 -26.40
C GLY A 220 16.57 24.28 -24.97
N LYS A 221 17.78 23.73 -24.83
CA LYS A 221 18.39 23.43 -23.53
C LYS A 221 18.70 24.69 -22.72
N GLU A 222 19.32 25.69 -23.34
CA GLU A 222 19.67 26.95 -22.66
C GLU A 222 18.40 27.66 -22.14
N TRP A 223 17.35 27.68 -22.95
CA TRP A 223 16.05 28.21 -22.54
C TRP A 223 15.48 27.43 -21.33
N ALA A 224 15.52 26.09 -21.36
CA ALA A 224 15.05 25.26 -20.26
C ALA A 224 15.83 25.52 -18.95
N ASP A 225 17.16 25.57 -19.02
CA ASP A 225 18.03 25.82 -17.87
C ASP A 225 17.76 27.21 -17.25
N LYS A 226 17.56 28.23 -18.09
CA LYS A 226 17.20 29.58 -17.67
C LYS A 226 15.85 29.61 -16.95
N ILE A 227 14.80 29.05 -17.56
CA ILE A 227 13.46 29.03 -16.96
C ILE A 227 13.45 28.27 -15.64
N ILE A 228 14.14 27.14 -15.54
CA ILE A 228 14.26 26.39 -14.28
C ILE A 228 15.01 27.19 -13.22
N THR A 229 16.07 27.90 -13.58
CA THR A 229 16.82 28.77 -12.67
C THR A 229 15.92 29.88 -12.13
N GLU A 230 15.16 30.54 -12.99
CA GLU A 230 14.18 31.54 -12.57
C GLU A 230 13.09 30.94 -11.67
N LEU A 231 12.47 29.82 -12.05
CA LEU A 231 11.45 29.15 -11.26
C LEU A 231 11.96 28.76 -9.85
N LYS A 232 13.18 28.25 -9.73
CA LYS A 232 13.78 27.91 -8.42
C LYS A 232 14.02 29.14 -7.54
N SER A 233 14.20 30.32 -8.12
CA SER A 233 14.39 31.57 -7.37
C SER A 233 13.08 32.18 -6.87
N MET A 234 11.93 31.72 -7.38
CA MET A 234 10.63 32.27 -7.02
C MET A 234 10.09 31.68 -5.70
N PRO A 235 9.65 32.51 -4.74
CA PRO A 235 9.18 32.03 -3.44
C PRO A 235 7.85 31.26 -3.49
N ASN A 236 7.06 31.45 -4.57
CA ASN A 236 5.79 30.78 -4.82
C ASN A 236 5.93 29.48 -5.62
N VAL A 237 7.15 28.98 -5.87
CA VAL A 237 7.38 27.80 -6.71
C VAL A 237 8.17 26.74 -5.97
N VAL A 238 7.72 25.49 -6.08
CA VAL A 238 8.48 24.30 -5.68
C VAL A 238 8.81 23.49 -6.92
N VAL A 239 10.10 23.36 -7.23
CA VAL A 239 10.59 22.57 -8.37
C VAL A 239 11.21 21.28 -7.87
N LYS A 240 10.75 20.13 -8.39
CA LYS A 240 11.21 18.80 -8.00
C LYS A 240 11.55 17.93 -9.20
N ASN A 241 12.76 17.36 -9.20
CA ASN A 241 13.18 16.27 -10.09
C ASN A 241 13.23 14.95 -9.32
N ARG A 242 13.41 13.83 -10.03
CA ARG A 242 13.31 12.49 -9.43
C ARG A 242 11.98 12.30 -8.68
N ALA A 243 10.94 13.00 -9.12
CA ALA A 243 9.69 13.21 -8.43
C ALA A 243 8.54 12.86 -9.37
N GLN A 244 8.10 11.61 -9.28
CA GLN A 244 7.17 11.03 -10.22
C GLN A 244 5.74 11.10 -9.70
N VAL A 245 4.91 11.91 -10.35
CA VAL A 245 3.46 11.91 -10.12
C VAL A 245 2.90 10.64 -10.74
N PHE A 246 2.49 9.69 -9.90
CA PHE A 246 2.09 8.35 -10.36
C PHE A 246 0.58 8.09 -10.22
N GLY A 247 -0.11 8.88 -9.40
CA GLY A 247 -1.53 8.69 -9.08
C GLY A 247 -2.31 10.00 -9.06
N TYR A 248 -3.47 9.99 -9.74
CA TYR A 248 -4.49 11.03 -9.70
C TYR A 248 -5.77 10.46 -9.08
N TYR A 249 -6.24 11.08 -7.99
CA TYR A 249 -7.43 10.69 -7.23
C TYR A 249 -8.44 11.85 -7.13
N ASP A 250 -9.59 11.61 -6.52
CA ASP A 250 -10.70 12.57 -6.44
C ASP A 250 -10.33 13.92 -5.79
N HIS A 251 -10.99 14.96 -6.29
CA HIS A 251 -10.85 16.36 -5.87
C HIS A 251 -9.42 16.91 -6.05
N ASN A 252 -8.75 16.54 -7.15
CA ASN A 252 -7.37 16.92 -7.44
C ASN A 252 -6.38 16.55 -6.30
N MET A 253 -6.52 15.33 -5.74
CA MET A 253 -5.47 14.72 -4.91
C MET A 253 -4.52 13.96 -5.81
N LEU A 254 -3.25 14.35 -5.80
CA LEU A 254 -2.21 13.67 -6.57
C LEU A 254 -1.16 13.12 -5.62
N VAL A 255 -0.64 11.93 -5.97
CA VAL A 255 0.41 11.29 -5.21
C VAL A 255 1.68 11.22 -6.05
N MET A 256 2.77 11.71 -5.47
CA MET A 256 4.08 11.83 -6.11
C MET A 256 5.15 11.14 -5.28
N SER A 257 5.99 10.31 -5.91
CA SER A 257 7.14 9.67 -5.27
C SER A 257 8.42 10.43 -5.60
N GLU A 258 9.05 11.05 -4.60
CA GLU A 258 10.34 11.72 -4.70
C GLU A 258 11.46 10.77 -4.23
N ARG A 259 12.38 10.41 -5.13
CA ARG A 259 13.55 9.58 -4.84
C ARG A 259 14.70 10.47 -4.37
N LEU A 260 15.08 10.33 -3.10
CA LEU A 260 16.02 11.24 -2.43
C LEU A 260 17.44 10.68 -2.34
N THR A 261 17.61 9.38 -2.11
CA THR A 261 18.95 8.81 -1.87
C THR A 261 19.31 7.66 -2.80
N GLU A 262 18.43 7.24 -3.71
CA GLU A 262 18.67 6.07 -4.59
C GLU A 262 19.81 6.26 -5.60
N HIS A 263 20.19 7.51 -5.87
CA HIS A 263 21.30 7.89 -6.72
C HIS A 263 22.60 8.15 -5.93
N LEU A 264 22.60 7.92 -4.61
CA LEU A 264 23.74 8.18 -3.73
C LEU A 264 24.37 6.86 -3.25
N PRO A 265 25.71 6.78 -3.09
CA PRO A 265 26.35 5.58 -2.56
C PRO A 265 26.00 5.34 -1.08
N LYS A 266 25.83 6.42 -0.31
CA LYS A 266 25.46 6.42 1.11
C LYS A 266 24.48 7.55 1.40
N SER A 267 23.66 7.37 2.42
CA SER A 267 22.72 8.37 2.95
C SER A 267 22.95 8.60 4.44
N ASP A 268 22.67 9.82 4.91
CA ASP A 268 22.67 10.11 6.34
C ASP A 268 21.54 9.38 7.06
N LYS A 269 21.75 9.08 8.35
CA LYS A 269 20.87 8.24 9.18
C LYS A 269 19.38 8.63 9.15
N PHE A 270 19.08 9.92 8.99
CA PHE A 270 17.72 10.45 9.04
C PHE A 270 17.18 10.90 7.69
N THR A 271 17.94 10.73 6.61
CA THR A 271 17.48 11.09 5.26
C THR A 271 16.65 9.95 4.70
N PRO A 272 15.36 10.16 4.37
CA PRO A 272 14.53 9.12 3.79
C PRO A 272 15.01 8.76 2.39
N LYS A 273 14.89 7.47 2.04
CA LYS A 273 15.19 6.96 0.70
C LYS A 273 14.20 7.49 -0.34
N GLN A 274 12.92 7.43 -0.03
CA GLN A 274 11.85 8.03 -0.82
C GLN A 274 10.92 8.83 0.09
N LYS A 275 10.36 9.90 -0.46
CA LYS A 275 9.31 10.70 0.16
C LYS A 275 8.05 10.63 -0.70
N LEU A 276 6.95 10.24 -0.09
CA LEU A 276 5.64 10.22 -0.74
C LEU A 276 4.90 11.52 -0.47
N TRP A 277 4.57 12.26 -1.52
CA TRP A 277 3.84 13.52 -1.41
C TRP A 277 2.37 13.29 -1.70
N TYR A 278 1.51 13.80 -0.83
CA TYR A 278 0.08 13.96 -1.02
C TYR A 278 -0.20 15.43 -1.33
N ILE A 279 -0.53 15.72 -2.59
CA ILE A 279 -0.66 17.09 -3.08
C ILE A 279 -2.14 17.34 -3.40
N ARG A 280 -2.74 18.29 -2.70
CA ARG A 280 -4.06 18.83 -3.06
C ARG A 280 -3.85 20.09 -3.92
N ALA A 281 -4.15 20.00 -5.20
CA ALA A 281 -4.02 21.11 -6.14
C ALA A 281 -5.38 21.75 -6.46
N LYS A 282 -5.48 23.08 -6.64
CA LYS A 282 -6.72 23.69 -7.14
C LYS A 282 -6.96 23.35 -8.61
N GLU A 283 -5.90 23.42 -9.41
CA GLU A 283 -5.87 23.06 -10.83
C GLU A 283 -4.63 22.19 -11.12
N VAL A 284 -4.71 21.34 -12.15
CA VAL A 284 -3.61 20.46 -12.56
C VAL A 284 -3.31 20.65 -14.04
N VAL A 285 -2.04 20.83 -14.39
CA VAL A 285 -1.57 20.81 -15.78
C VAL A 285 -0.81 19.53 -16.04
N ILE A 286 -1.34 18.71 -16.95
CA ILE A 286 -0.75 17.46 -17.38
C ILE A 286 0.14 17.73 -18.59
N SER A 287 1.46 17.70 -18.38
CA SER A 287 2.51 17.90 -19.39
C SER A 287 3.42 16.68 -19.52
N SER A 288 2.84 15.48 -19.40
CA SER A 288 3.51 14.17 -19.34
C SER A 288 4.13 13.69 -20.66
N GLY A 289 4.08 14.51 -21.71
CA GLY A 289 4.65 14.23 -23.01
C GLY A 289 4.03 13.01 -23.73
N SER A 290 4.87 12.32 -24.50
CA SER A 290 4.50 11.19 -25.35
C SER A 290 5.64 10.18 -25.43
N ILE A 291 5.31 8.90 -25.62
CA ILE A 291 6.28 7.79 -25.75
C ILE A 291 6.33 7.34 -27.21
N GLU A 292 7.52 7.10 -27.76
CA GLU A 292 7.68 6.61 -29.13
C GLU A 292 7.20 5.16 -29.24
N ARG A 293 6.45 4.84 -30.29
CA ARG A 293 5.97 3.47 -30.52
C ARG A 293 7.03 2.65 -31.25
N PRO A 294 7.06 1.33 -31.01
CA PRO A 294 7.90 0.44 -31.77
C PRO A 294 7.27 0.07 -33.12
N LEU A 295 8.10 -0.43 -34.04
CA LEU A 295 7.66 -1.14 -35.25
C LEU A 295 7.82 -2.65 -35.05
N VAL A 296 6.84 -3.42 -35.50
CA VAL A 296 6.76 -4.87 -35.27
C VAL A 296 7.26 -5.62 -36.50
N PHE A 297 8.32 -6.41 -36.34
CA PHE A 297 8.94 -7.20 -37.42
C PHE A 297 9.65 -8.44 -36.86
N GLY A 298 10.24 -9.26 -37.73
CA GLY A 298 10.89 -10.52 -37.33
C GLY A 298 12.05 -10.31 -36.36
N ASN A 299 12.01 -11.02 -35.23
CA ASN A 299 13.00 -10.98 -34.14
C ASN A 299 13.32 -9.55 -33.67
N ASN A 300 12.31 -8.68 -33.63
CA ASN A 300 12.41 -7.29 -33.16
C ASN A 300 12.75 -7.15 -31.66
N ASP A 301 12.93 -8.27 -30.94
CA ASP A 301 13.42 -8.32 -29.57
C ASP A 301 14.95 -8.49 -29.44
N THR A 302 15.64 -8.70 -30.55
CA THR A 302 17.08 -8.99 -30.56
C THR A 302 17.87 -7.82 -29.96
N PRO A 303 18.83 -8.05 -29.05
CA PRO A 303 19.63 -6.97 -28.48
C PRO A 303 20.31 -6.11 -29.56
N GLY A 304 20.18 -4.80 -29.47
CA GLY A 304 20.59 -3.85 -30.52
C GLY A 304 19.41 -3.33 -31.36
N VAL A 305 18.22 -3.90 -31.23
CA VAL A 305 16.97 -3.24 -31.63
C VAL A 305 16.48 -2.35 -30.49
N LEU A 306 16.24 -1.07 -30.76
CA LEU A 306 15.79 -0.09 -29.77
C LEU A 306 14.99 1.05 -30.43
N LEU A 307 14.30 1.84 -29.62
CA LEU A 307 13.60 3.05 -30.07
C LEU A 307 14.59 4.08 -30.63
N SER A 308 14.18 4.79 -31.68
CA SER A 308 14.99 5.82 -32.32
C SER A 308 15.25 7.01 -31.40
N SER A 309 14.22 7.43 -30.67
CA SER A 309 14.29 8.43 -29.61
C SER A 309 15.26 8.04 -28.49
N ALA A 310 15.29 6.76 -28.09
CA ALA A 310 16.25 6.26 -27.11
C ALA A 310 17.68 6.33 -27.62
N ALA A 311 17.93 5.92 -28.88
CA ALA A 311 19.25 6.05 -29.50
C ALA A 311 19.74 7.50 -29.53
N LYS A 312 18.85 8.45 -29.88
CA LYS A 312 19.13 9.88 -29.85
C LYS A 312 19.42 10.38 -28.43
N GLU A 313 18.65 9.95 -27.43
CA GLU A 313 18.90 10.31 -26.03
C GLU A 313 20.24 9.77 -25.52
N TYR A 314 20.60 8.52 -25.85
CA TYR A 314 21.92 7.97 -25.54
C TYR A 314 23.06 8.81 -26.12
N MET A 315 22.94 9.28 -27.37
CA MET A 315 23.95 10.15 -27.99
C MET A 315 23.98 11.55 -27.36
N LYS A 316 22.85 12.26 -27.31
CA LYS A 316 22.78 13.68 -26.90
C LYS A 316 22.92 13.89 -25.39
N VAL A 317 22.30 13.03 -24.57
CA VAL A 317 22.27 13.20 -23.11
C VAL A 317 23.41 12.44 -22.45
N TYR A 318 23.78 11.27 -22.96
CA TYR A 318 24.79 10.42 -22.30
C TYR A 318 26.11 10.34 -23.09
N GLY A 319 26.18 10.86 -24.32
CA GLY A 319 27.39 10.77 -25.16
C GLY A 319 27.72 9.34 -25.55
N VAL A 320 26.73 8.48 -25.82
CA VAL A 320 26.92 7.04 -26.07
C VAL A 320 26.32 6.64 -27.42
N LEU A 321 27.13 5.98 -28.26
CA LEU A 321 26.67 5.30 -29.46
C LEU A 321 26.05 3.94 -29.09
N VAL A 322 24.85 3.68 -29.59
CA VAL A 322 24.20 2.37 -29.40
C VAL A 322 24.70 1.30 -30.39
N GLY A 323 25.37 1.72 -31.46
CA GLY A 323 26.01 0.90 -32.48
C GLY A 323 26.85 1.75 -33.44
N LYS A 324 27.57 1.10 -34.35
CA LYS A 324 28.48 1.71 -35.34
C LYS A 324 28.05 1.50 -36.79
N LYS A 325 27.02 0.70 -37.03
CA LYS A 325 26.40 0.47 -38.35
C LYS A 325 24.86 0.50 -38.17
N PRO A 326 24.29 1.68 -37.92
CA PRO A 326 22.89 1.82 -37.59
C PRO A 326 21.99 1.71 -38.83
N ILE A 327 20.93 0.91 -38.70
CA ILE A 327 19.74 1.03 -39.54
C ILE A 327 18.72 1.87 -38.78
N ILE A 328 18.16 2.88 -39.44
CA ILE A 328 17.03 3.66 -38.95
C ILE A 328 15.79 3.19 -39.69
N PHE A 329 14.88 2.52 -38.99
CA PHE A 329 13.62 2.02 -39.57
C PHE A 329 12.46 2.88 -39.09
N THR A 330 11.81 3.59 -40.01
CA THR A 330 10.82 4.61 -39.66
C THR A 330 9.61 4.59 -40.57
N ASN A 331 8.52 5.16 -40.06
CA ASN A 331 7.33 5.51 -40.80
C ASN A 331 6.99 7.01 -40.70
N ASN A 332 7.92 7.82 -40.18
CA ASN A 332 7.72 9.22 -39.87
C ASN A 332 9.06 9.99 -39.84
N ASP A 333 9.00 11.32 -39.69
CA ASP A 333 10.19 12.18 -39.80
C ASP A 333 11.08 12.20 -38.56
N SER A 334 10.59 11.86 -37.36
CA SER A 334 11.38 12.00 -36.11
C SER A 334 12.67 11.18 -36.14
N ALA A 335 12.65 10.02 -36.82
CA ALA A 335 13.81 9.16 -36.89
C ALA A 335 14.97 9.72 -37.74
N TYR A 336 14.68 10.67 -38.64
CA TYR A 336 15.73 11.33 -39.41
C TYR A 336 16.64 12.19 -38.52
N GLU A 337 16.11 12.73 -37.42
CA GLU A 337 16.93 13.42 -36.42
C GLU A 337 18.00 12.49 -35.84
N THR A 338 17.64 11.24 -35.54
CA THR A 338 18.58 10.22 -35.06
C THR A 338 19.60 9.85 -36.14
N ALA A 339 19.17 9.71 -37.40
CA ALA A 339 20.08 9.45 -38.52
C ALA A 339 21.12 10.57 -38.68
N ILE A 340 20.65 11.82 -38.67
CA ILE A 340 21.50 13.01 -38.74
C ILE A 340 22.48 13.04 -37.55
N GLU A 341 22.02 12.70 -36.35
CA GLU A 341 22.88 12.66 -35.16
C GLU A 341 23.99 11.61 -35.27
N PHE A 342 23.71 10.41 -35.78
CA PHE A 342 24.76 9.43 -36.08
C PHE A 342 25.78 10.00 -37.07
N LYS A 343 25.29 10.63 -38.14
CA LYS A 343 26.14 11.19 -39.20
C LYS A 343 27.04 12.32 -38.66
N LYS A 344 26.51 13.21 -37.81
CA LYS A 344 27.28 14.26 -37.11
C LYS A 344 28.41 13.68 -36.25
N ASN A 345 28.20 12.49 -35.69
CA ASN A 345 29.19 11.77 -34.88
C ASN A 345 30.06 10.78 -35.70
N GLY A 346 30.11 10.92 -37.02
CA GLY A 346 31.00 10.15 -37.89
C GLY A 346 30.56 8.70 -38.14
N VAL A 347 29.29 8.37 -37.89
CA VAL A 347 28.72 7.05 -38.15
C VAL A 347 27.71 7.16 -39.30
N ASP A 348 27.88 6.36 -40.35
CA ASP A 348 26.99 6.36 -41.51
C ASP A 348 25.73 5.50 -41.28
N PRO A 349 24.52 6.10 -41.19
CA PRO A 349 23.29 5.34 -41.08
C PRO A 349 22.71 4.97 -42.45
N ILE A 350 21.89 3.92 -42.45
CA ILE A 350 20.95 3.63 -43.55
C ILE A 350 19.53 3.87 -43.03
N VAL A 351 18.79 4.73 -43.70
CA VAL A 351 17.37 4.98 -43.39
C VAL A 351 16.50 4.09 -44.29
N LEU A 352 15.64 3.31 -43.66
CA LEU A 352 14.58 2.55 -44.32
C LEU A 352 13.26 3.21 -43.92
N ASP A 353 12.67 3.92 -44.87
CA ASP A 353 11.41 4.63 -44.66
C ASP A 353 10.29 3.83 -45.32
N SER A 354 9.26 3.45 -44.56
CA SER A 354 8.13 2.70 -45.10
C SER A 354 7.30 3.52 -46.08
N ARG A 355 7.42 4.85 -46.06
CA ARG A 355 6.64 5.77 -46.88
C ARG A 355 7.17 5.83 -48.31
N LYS A 356 6.31 6.30 -49.21
CA LYS A 356 6.74 6.85 -50.50
C LYS A 356 7.63 8.07 -50.26
N GLU A 357 8.46 8.40 -51.25
CA GLU A 357 9.33 9.57 -51.14
C GLU A 357 8.52 10.84 -50.85
N LEU A 358 8.85 11.49 -49.73
CA LEU A 358 8.27 12.76 -49.29
C LEU A 358 9.36 13.83 -49.19
N SER A 359 8.94 15.08 -49.17
CA SER A 359 9.82 16.24 -49.00
C SER A 359 9.54 16.89 -47.65
N SER A 360 10.50 16.80 -46.72
CA SER A 360 10.52 17.54 -45.47
C SER A 360 11.91 18.11 -45.20
N ASP A 361 12.03 19.04 -44.25
CA ASP A 361 13.30 19.71 -43.97
C ASP A 361 14.36 18.70 -43.49
N LEU A 362 13.96 17.73 -42.67
CA LEU A 362 14.82 16.66 -42.17
C LEU A 362 15.27 15.70 -43.29
N ILE A 363 14.39 15.36 -44.23
CA ILE A 363 14.75 14.52 -45.38
C ILE A 363 15.76 15.25 -46.29
N LYS A 364 15.55 16.55 -46.55
CA LYS A 364 16.47 17.37 -47.35
C LYS A 364 17.86 17.46 -46.70
N GLU A 365 17.89 17.70 -45.39
CA GLU A 365 19.15 17.74 -44.64
C GLU A 365 19.86 16.38 -44.65
N ALA A 366 19.14 15.28 -44.39
CA ALA A 366 19.72 13.95 -44.45
C ALA A 366 20.34 13.64 -45.83
N LYS A 367 19.66 14.02 -46.92
CA LYS A 367 20.22 13.92 -48.28
C LYS A 367 21.46 14.80 -48.46
N SER A 368 21.44 16.04 -47.96
CA SER A 368 22.58 16.97 -48.06
C SER A 368 23.82 16.47 -47.31
N LEU A 369 23.63 15.70 -46.24
CA LEU A 369 24.70 15.04 -45.49
C LEU A 369 25.14 13.72 -46.13
N GLY A 370 24.54 13.29 -47.24
CA GLY A 370 24.87 12.05 -47.93
C GLY A 370 24.39 10.79 -47.21
N ILE A 371 23.33 10.88 -46.39
CA ILE A 371 22.74 9.71 -45.74
C ILE A 371 22.04 8.83 -46.78
N ASN A 372 22.27 7.52 -46.72
CA ASN A 372 21.61 6.56 -47.61
C ASN A 372 20.16 6.32 -47.16
N ILE A 373 19.21 6.71 -48.01
CA ILE A 373 17.77 6.60 -47.73
C ILE A 373 17.13 5.66 -48.76
N LYS A 374 16.45 4.61 -48.27
CA LYS A 374 15.61 3.73 -49.08
C LYS A 374 14.15 3.95 -48.70
N PHE A 375 13.39 4.60 -49.58
CA PHE A 375 11.93 4.74 -49.45
C PHE A 375 11.21 3.48 -49.86
N GLU A 376 10.03 3.25 -49.28
CA GLU A 376 9.24 2.03 -49.43
C GLU A 376 9.99 0.77 -48.98
N TYR A 377 10.92 0.88 -48.04
CA TYR A 377 11.66 -0.26 -47.50
C TYR A 377 11.35 -0.49 -46.02
N VAL A 378 11.34 -1.76 -45.63
CA VAL A 378 11.11 -2.18 -44.25
C VAL A 378 12.17 -3.17 -43.78
N VAL A 379 12.39 -3.21 -42.47
CA VAL A 379 13.12 -4.33 -41.84
C VAL A 379 12.18 -5.51 -41.72
N VAL A 380 12.50 -6.61 -42.41
CA VAL A 380 11.74 -7.86 -42.36
C VAL A 380 12.13 -8.68 -41.13
N ASN A 381 13.43 -8.76 -40.83
CA ASN A 381 13.94 -9.56 -39.74
C ASN A 381 15.30 -9.05 -39.22
N ALA A 382 15.46 -8.97 -37.90
CA ALA A 382 16.77 -8.79 -37.27
C ALA A 382 17.50 -10.14 -37.18
N ASN A 383 18.74 -10.17 -37.67
CA ASN A 383 19.60 -11.36 -37.62
C ASN A 383 20.67 -11.21 -36.55
N GLY A 384 20.79 -12.24 -35.71
CA GLY A 384 21.74 -12.28 -34.61
C GLY A 384 21.08 -12.87 -33.36
N TYR A 385 21.83 -13.63 -32.57
CA TYR A 385 21.29 -14.24 -31.35
C TYR A 385 21.47 -13.31 -30.13
N ARG A 386 22.73 -13.00 -29.77
CA ARG A 386 23.05 -12.16 -28.59
C ARG A 386 23.12 -10.66 -28.87
N LYS A 387 23.25 -10.28 -30.14
CA LYS A 387 23.22 -8.92 -30.66
C LYS A 387 22.93 -8.97 -32.15
N VAL A 388 22.25 -7.96 -32.69
CA VAL A 388 22.09 -7.77 -34.13
C VAL A 388 23.45 -7.77 -34.84
N LYS A 389 23.54 -8.47 -35.98
CA LYS A 389 24.71 -8.53 -36.88
C LYS A 389 24.36 -8.19 -38.33
N SER A 390 23.11 -8.40 -38.72
CA SER A 390 22.56 -7.99 -40.00
C SER A 390 21.04 -7.88 -39.90
N ALA A 391 20.42 -7.31 -40.93
CA ALA A 391 18.98 -7.23 -41.09
C ALA A 391 18.58 -7.73 -42.47
N ASP A 392 17.49 -8.48 -42.53
CA ASP A 392 16.79 -8.74 -43.77
C ASP A 392 15.88 -7.54 -44.05
N ILE A 393 16.00 -6.94 -45.22
CA ILE A 393 15.21 -5.79 -45.66
C ILE A 393 14.50 -6.14 -46.96
N ALA A 394 13.38 -5.48 -47.23
CA ALA A 394 12.68 -5.63 -48.49
C ALA A 394 11.91 -4.36 -48.83
N LYS A 395 11.67 -4.16 -50.13
CA LYS A 395 10.66 -3.20 -50.59
C LYS A 395 9.27 -3.68 -50.14
N ILE A 396 8.41 -2.78 -49.66
CA ILE A 396 7.04 -3.07 -49.26
C ILE A 396 6.06 -2.48 -50.29
N SER A 397 4.95 -3.18 -50.56
CA SER A 397 3.89 -2.67 -51.44
C SER A 397 3.16 -1.47 -50.85
N ASP A 398 2.46 -0.73 -51.70
CA ASP A 398 1.68 0.46 -51.31
C ASP A 398 0.62 0.17 -50.24
N ASP A 399 -0.08 -0.96 -50.38
CA ASP A 399 -1.09 -1.45 -49.43
C ASP A 399 -0.50 -2.07 -48.16
N LYS A 400 0.83 -2.12 -48.05
CA LYS A 400 1.59 -2.67 -46.92
C LYS A 400 1.34 -4.16 -46.63
N THR A 401 0.81 -4.93 -47.58
CA THR A 401 0.50 -6.35 -47.37
C THR A 401 1.54 -7.30 -47.94
N THR A 402 2.32 -6.89 -48.95
CA THR A 402 3.28 -7.74 -49.64
C THR A 402 4.70 -7.20 -49.58
N LEU A 403 5.67 -8.12 -49.63
CA LEU A 403 7.10 -7.83 -49.60
C LEU A 403 7.72 -8.22 -50.94
N GLY A 404 8.60 -7.37 -51.45
CA GLY A 404 9.46 -7.64 -52.59
C GLY A 404 10.59 -8.62 -52.25
N LYS A 405 11.65 -8.59 -53.07
CA LYS A 405 12.85 -9.41 -52.85
C LYS A 405 13.51 -9.05 -51.52
N ILE A 406 13.82 -10.06 -50.71
CA ILE A 406 14.54 -9.89 -49.45
C ILE A 406 16.04 -9.76 -49.73
N GLU A 407 16.65 -8.71 -49.21
CA GLU A 407 18.08 -8.42 -49.23
C GLU A 407 18.63 -8.50 -47.80
N ASN A 408 19.87 -8.96 -47.62
CA ASN A 408 20.54 -8.94 -46.31
C ASN A 408 21.57 -7.80 -46.25
N ILE A 409 21.54 -6.99 -45.20
CA ILE A 409 22.49 -5.90 -44.98
C ILE A 409 23.14 -6.00 -43.60
N ALA A 410 24.46 -5.79 -43.53
CA ALA A 410 25.19 -5.80 -42.27
C ALA A 410 24.86 -4.57 -41.42
N CYS A 411 24.53 -4.78 -40.15
CA CYS A 411 24.25 -3.73 -39.17
C CYS A 411 24.52 -4.25 -37.76
N ASP A 412 24.72 -3.36 -36.80
CA ASP A 412 24.92 -3.74 -35.39
C ASP A 412 23.89 -3.13 -34.43
N CYS A 413 23.03 -2.27 -34.94
CA CYS A 413 21.84 -1.77 -34.27
C CYS A 413 20.74 -1.38 -35.27
N ILE A 414 19.49 -1.46 -34.83
CA ILE A 414 18.30 -1.09 -35.58
C ILE A 414 17.48 -0.15 -34.68
N CYS A 415 17.45 1.12 -35.04
CA CYS A 415 16.69 2.15 -34.35
C CYS A 415 15.31 2.26 -35.00
N VAL A 416 14.24 1.99 -34.25
CA VAL A 416 12.88 1.95 -34.79
C VAL A 416 12.06 3.15 -34.35
N SER A 417 11.28 3.71 -35.26
CA SER A 417 10.36 4.80 -34.96
C SER A 417 8.99 4.53 -35.57
N GLY A 418 8.04 4.22 -34.70
CA GLY A 418 6.63 4.10 -34.99
C GLY A 418 5.84 5.34 -34.56
N PHE A 419 6.38 6.54 -34.73
CA PHE A 419 5.70 7.77 -34.30
C PHE A 419 5.35 7.75 -32.79
N TRP A 420 4.47 8.63 -32.33
CA TRP A 420 4.32 8.91 -30.89
C TRP A 420 2.95 8.52 -30.33
N THR A 421 2.93 8.09 -29.07
CA THR A 421 1.73 7.83 -28.26
C THR A 421 1.67 8.85 -27.11
N PRO A 422 0.66 9.74 -27.08
CA PRO A 422 0.46 10.67 -25.96
C PRO A 422 0.33 9.95 -24.60
N THR A 423 1.01 10.47 -23.57
CA THR A 423 1.01 9.88 -22.22
C THR A 423 -0.24 10.33 -21.44
N ILE A 424 -1.39 9.73 -21.75
CA ILE A 424 -2.70 10.12 -21.20
C ILE A 424 -3.06 9.52 -19.83
N HIS A 425 -2.10 8.86 -19.17
CA HIS A 425 -2.33 8.04 -17.98
C HIS A 425 -3.00 8.85 -16.84
N LEU A 426 -2.44 10.01 -16.49
CA LEU A 426 -2.98 10.86 -15.42
C LEU A 426 -4.36 11.43 -15.78
N ALA A 427 -4.57 11.84 -17.03
CA ALA A 427 -5.85 12.36 -17.50
C ALA A 427 -6.94 11.27 -17.51
N SER A 428 -6.56 10.00 -17.70
CA SER A 428 -7.49 8.87 -17.58
C SER A 428 -7.75 8.50 -16.11
N GLN A 429 -6.74 8.59 -15.24
CA GLN A 429 -6.87 8.34 -13.80
C GLN A 429 -7.77 9.37 -13.11
N SER A 430 -7.77 10.64 -13.55
CA SER A 430 -8.73 11.66 -13.06
C SER A 430 -10.19 11.30 -13.37
N GLY A 431 -10.43 10.34 -14.27
CA GLY A 431 -11.73 9.98 -14.81
C GLY A 431 -12.08 10.74 -16.09
N GLY A 432 -11.15 11.51 -16.65
CA GLY A 432 -11.27 12.17 -17.94
C GLY A 432 -11.50 11.17 -19.08
N LYS A 433 -12.24 11.61 -20.10
CA LYS A 433 -12.49 10.83 -21.32
C LYS A 433 -11.36 11.04 -22.33
N THR A 434 -11.24 10.08 -23.24
CA THR A 434 -10.29 10.10 -24.34
C THR A 434 -11.04 10.19 -25.67
N LYS A 435 -10.38 10.69 -26.71
CA LYS A 435 -10.84 10.60 -28.09
C LYS A 435 -9.70 10.09 -28.97
N PHE A 436 -10.02 9.35 -30.01
CA PHE A 436 -9.02 8.93 -30.99
C PHE A 436 -8.77 10.06 -31.98
N ASN A 437 -7.51 10.41 -32.20
CA ASN A 437 -7.09 11.38 -33.20
C ASN A 437 -6.54 10.61 -34.41
N GLU A 438 -7.24 10.70 -35.54
CA GLU A 438 -6.92 9.98 -36.77
C GLU A 438 -5.66 10.51 -37.47
N GLU A 439 -5.26 11.76 -37.22
CA GLU A 439 -4.06 12.37 -37.81
C GLU A 439 -2.78 11.86 -37.19
N ILE A 440 -2.83 11.39 -35.93
CA ILE A 440 -1.67 10.85 -35.21
C ILE A 440 -1.85 9.36 -34.84
N ASP A 441 -2.99 8.77 -35.19
CA ASP A 441 -3.40 7.40 -34.88
C ASP A 441 -3.22 7.03 -33.40
N ALA A 442 -3.66 7.91 -32.50
CA ALA A 442 -3.51 7.70 -31.07
C ALA A 442 -4.66 8.33 -30.27
N PHE A 443 -4.84 7.86 -29.04
CA PHE A 443 -5.80 8.48 -28.11
C PHE A 443 -5.19 9.72 -27.47
N ILE A 444 -5.98 10.79 -27.43
CA ILE A 444 -5.70 12.03 -26.69
C ILE A 444 -6.79 12.29 -25.66
N PRO A 445 -6.52 13.10 -24.62
CA PRO A 445 -7.55 13.53 -23.69
C PRO A 445 -8.65 14.33 -24.42
N SER A 446 -9.88 14.23 -23.91
CA SER A 446 -11.04 14.95 -24.44
C SER A 446 -11.77 15.71 -23.34
N LYS A 447 -12.82 15.12 -22.75
CA LYS A 447 -13.62 15.76 -21.70
C LYS A 447 -13.00 15.51 -20.33
N SER A 448 -12.57 16.59 -19.68
CA SER A 448 -12.12 16.59 -18.28
C SER A 448 -13.22 16.14 -17.32
N LYS A 449 -12.87 15.47 -16.23
CA LYS A 449 -13.81 15.14 -15.15
C LYS A 449 -13.56 15.98 -13.90
N GLN A 450 -12.32 16.40 -13.67
CA GLN A 450 -11.96 17.28 -12.57
C GLN A 450 -11.34 18.57 -13.15
N ASN A 451 -10.68 19.35 -12.31
CA ASN A 451 -10.02 20.60 -12.70
C ASN A 451 -8.61 20.28 -13.23
N GLU A 452 -8.54 19.67 -14.41
CA GLU A 452 -7.30 19.34 -15.13
C GLU A 452 -7.27 19.90 -16.55
N THR A 453 -6.08 20.26 -17.02
CA THR A 453 -5.79 20.67 -18.40
C THR A 453 -4.60 19.88 -18.92
N THR A 454 -4.71 19.24 -20.08
CA THR A 454 -3.57 18.54 -20.71
C THR A 454 -2.98 19.38 -21.84
N VAL A 455 -1.65 19.50 -21.91
CA VAL A 455 -0.94 20.38 -22.85
C VAL A 455 0.21 19.64 -23.58
N GLY A 456 0.69 20.24 -24.68
CA GLY A 456 1.82 19.71 -25.45
C GLY A 456 1.53 18.36 -26.11
N SER A 457 2.56 17.52 -26.23
CA SER A 457 2.42 16.21 -26.91
C SER A 457 1.53 15.22 -26.16
N ALA A 458 1.29 15.43 -24.85
CA ALA A 458 0.28 14.68 -24.10
C ALA A 458 -1.15 14.98 -24.59
N ASN A 459 -1.36 16.13 -25.23
CA ASN A 459 -2.61 16.52 -25.89
C ASN A 459 -2.57 16.30 -27.41
N GLY A 460 -1.53 15.64 -27.94
CA GLY A 460 -1.34 15.40 -29.37
C GLY A 460 -0.75 16.56 -30.17
N ILE A 461 -0.23 17.60 -29.52
CA ILE A 461 0.44 18.73 -30.19
C ILE A 461 1.94 18.45 -30.25
N PHE A 462 2.47 18.23 -31.46
CA PHE A 462 3.88 17.88 -31.68
C PHE A 462 4.73 19.04 -32.24
N ASN A 463 4.09 20.12 -32.70
CA ASN A 463 4.78 21.35 -33.07
C ASN A 463 5.17 22.12 -31.79
N LEU A 464 6.43 22.56 -31.68
CA LEU A 464 6.94 23.20 -30.49
C LEU A 464 6.38 24.62 -30.31
N GLN A 465 6.26 25.41 -31.38
CA GLN A 465 5.65 26.75 -31.30
C GLN A 465 4.21 26.68 -30.76
N ASP A 466 3.39 25.78 -31.30
CA ASP A 466 2.00 25.58 -30.86
C ASP A 466 1.95 25.05 -29.41
N SER A 467 2.88 24.16 -29.06
CA SER A 467 3.00 23.66 -27.69
C SER A 467 3.31 24.78 -26.70
N LEU A 468 4.21 25.72 -27.04
CA LEU A 468 4.50 26.86 -26.18
C LEU A 468 3.32 27.82 -26.11
N ASN A 469 2.71 28.17 -27.24
CA ASN A 469 1.55 29.07 -27.30
C ASN A 469 0.43 28.61 -26.35
N THR A 470 0.00 27.36 -26.52
CA THR A 470 -1.08 26.77 -25.71
C THR A 470 -0.70 26.63 -24.24
N SER A 471 0.56 26.35 -23.93
CA SER A 471 1.02 26.14 -22.54
C SER A 471 1.20 27.44 -21.76
N PHE A 472 1.78 28.47 -22.39
CA PHE A 472 1.85 29.81 -21.78
C PHE A 472 0.46 30.35 -21.49
N GLU A 473 -0.47 30.19 -22.44
CA GLU A 473 -1.85 30.60 -22.27
C GLU A 473 -2.57 29.82 -21.17
N ALA A 474 -2.43 28.48 -21.13
CA ALA A 474 -3.02 27.65 -20.08
C ALA A 474 -2.51 28.05 -18.68
N GLY A 475 -1.20 28.17 -18.50
CA GLY A 475 -0.61 28.59 -17.23
C GLY A 475 -1.10 29.97 -16.76
N TYR A 476 -1.14 30.94 -17.69
CA TYR A 476 -1.63 32.29 -17.39
C TYR A 476 -3.12 32.30 -17.03
N ASN A 477 -3.98 31.65 -17.83
CA ASN A 477 -5.43 31.65 -17.64
C ASN A 477 -5.82 30.96 -16.32
N LEU A 478 -5.19 29.81 -16.00
CA LEU A 478 -5.42 29.11 -14.75
C LEU A 478 -4.95 29.94 -13.55
N SER A 479 -3.76 30.56 -13.64
CA SER A 479 -3.29 31.46 -12.58
C SER A 479 -4.20 32.68 -12.41
N LYS A 480 -4.67 33.29 -13.51
CA LYS A 480 -5.58 34.45 -13.48
C LYS A 480 -6.88 34.09 -12.80
N LYS A 481 -7.46 32.93 -13.13
CA LYS A 481 -8.67 32.40 -12.49
C LYS A 481 -8.51 32.23 -10.97
N ILE A 482 -7.33 31.80 -10.51
CA ILE A 482 -7.09 31.52 -9.08
C ILE A 482 -6.70 32.77 -8.29
N THR A 483 -5.89 33.65 -8.89
CA THR A 483 -5.23 34.76 -8.20
C THR A 483 -5.83 36.13 -8.51
N ASN A 484 -6.68 36.24 -9.53
CA ASN A 484 -7.20 37.49 -10.10
C ASN A 484 -6.13 38.47 -10.61
N LYS A 485 -4.88 38.02 -10.78
CA LYS A 485 -3.78 38.81 -11.36
C LYS A 485 -3.75 38.68 -12.88
N ASP A 486 -3.25 39.73 -13.54
CA ASP A 486 -3.29 39.87 -15.00
C ASP A 486 -1.92 40.09 -15.66
N ASN A 487 -0.89 39.41 -15.17
CA ASN A 487 0.47 39.50 -15.71
C ASN A 487 0.67 38.48 -16.84
N LYS A 488 0.21 38.82 -18.05
CA LYS A 488 0.40 37.98 -19.23
C LYS A 488 1.82 38.12 -19.80
N LEU A 489 2.47 36.99 -20.08
CA LEU A 489 3.80 36.96 -20.71
C LEU A 489 3.70 36.81 -22.24
N SER A 490 4.69 37.32 -22.96
CA SER A 490 4.89 37.05 -24.39
C SER A 490 5.44 35.64 -24.61
N VAL A 491 4.92 34.93 -25.60
CA VAL A 491 5.44 33.62 -26.00
C VAL A 491 6.65 33.83 -26.92
N PRO A 492 7.80 33.16 -26.67
CA PRO A 492 8.95 33.27 -27.56
C PRO A 492 8.67 32.60 -28.91
N THR A 493 9.31 33.12 -29.96
CA THR A 493 9.31 32.50 -31.29
C THR A 493 10.24 31.30 -31.32
N VAL A 494 9.86 30.20 -31.96
CA VAL A 494 10.73 29.04 -32.14
C VAL A 494 11.07 28.82 -33.61
N VAL A 495 12.32 28.41 -33.82
CA VAL A 495 12.82 27.94 -35.11
C VAL A 495 13.00 26.43 -34.97
N GLU A 496 12.10 25.69 -35.62
CA GLU A 496 12.12 24.22 -35.69
C GLU A 496 11.95 23.75 -37.13
N LYS A 497 12.40 22.53 -37.41
CA LYS A 497 12.31 21.91 -38.74
C LYS A 497 10.88 21.41 -38.98
N LYS A 498 10.36 21.58 -40.19
CA LYS A 498 9.01 21.11 -40.53
C LYS A 498 9.00 19.62 -40.85
N ASN A 499 8.07 18.91 -40.21
CA ASN A 499 7.82 17.49 -40.43
C ASN A 499 6.68 17.26 -41.43
N SER A 500 6.77 16.16 -42.16
CA SER A 500 5.70 15.59 -42.97
C SER A 500 4.82 14.63 -42.16
N LYS A 501 3.75 14.12 -42.78
CA LYS A 501 2.83 13.16 -42.14
C LYS A 501 3.49 11.78 -41.94
N HIS A 502 3.11 11.09 -40.87
CA HIS A 502 3.50 9.69 -40.67
C HIS A 502 2.62 8.73 -41.49
N ASP A 503 3.12 7.51 -41.69
CA ASP A 503 2.39 6.41 -42.31
C ASP A 503 1.61 5.58 -41.27
N LYS A 504 0.46 5.02 -41.65
CA LYS A 504 -0.34 4.14 -40.79
C LYS A 504 0.18 2.70 -40.83
N PHE A 505 1.45 2.51 -40.47
CA PHE A 505 2.14 1.23 -40.61
C PHE A 505 2.89 0.83 -39.34
N TRP A 506 2.48 -0.28 -38.72
CA TRP A 506 3.00 -0.71 -37.41
C TRP A 506 3.56 -2.13 -37.38
N CYS A 507 3.16 -2.98 -38.33
CA CYS A 507 3.54 -4.39 -38.34
C CYS A 507 3.89 -4.86 -39.75
N VAL A 508 5.12 -5.34 -39.91
CA VAL A 508 5.63 -5.90 -41.16
C VAL A 508 4.97 -7.26 -41.43
N PRO A 509 4.48 -7.52 -42.66
CA PRO A 509 3.95 -8.82 -43.07
C PRO A 509 4.97 -9.95 -42.85
N LEU A 510 4.48 -11.13 -42.47
CA LEU A 510 5.35 -12.31 -42.36
C LEU A 510 5.62 -12.87 -43.76
N PRO A 511 6.89 -12.99 -44.22
CA PRO A 511 7.17 -13.55 -45.53
C PRO A 511 6.71 -15.01 -45.66
N LYS A 512 6.25 -15.40 -46.85
CA LYS A 512 5.82 -16.78 -47.14
C LYS A 512 6.92 -17.78 -46.77
N GLY A 513 6.55 -18.83 -46.06
CA GLY A 513 7.46 -19.90 -45.61
C GLY A 513 8.39 -19.54 -44.43
N LYS A 514 8.38 -18.29 -43.94
CA LYS A 514 9.17 -17.88 -42.77
C LYS A 514 8.35 -18.03 -41.48
N LYS A 515 9.04 -18.23 -40.36
CA LYS A 515 8.45 -18.42 -39.01
C LYS A 515 9.09 -17.48 -37.97
N TYR A 516 9.34 -16.24 -38.37
CA TYR A 516 9.94 -15.22 -37.49
C TYR A 516 8.97 -14.85 -36.36
N LYS A 517 9.51 -14.66 -35.14
CA LYS A 517 8.71 -14.16 -34.02
C LYS A 517 8.63 -12.64 -34.12
N ARG A 518 7.42 -12.09 -34.08
CA ARG A 518 7.15 -10.66 -34.17
C ARG A 518 6.54 -10.21 -32.84
N PHE A 519 7.31 -9.58 -31.95
CA PHE A 519 6.89 -9.25 -30.59
C PHE A 519 6.13 -7.93 -30.53
N LEU A 520 5.07 -7.92 -29.72
CA LEU A 520 4.26 -6.74 -29.36
C LEU A 520 4.55 -6.33 -27.92
N ASP A 521 4.49 -7.31 -27.01
CA ASP A 521 4.88 -7.14 -25.61
C ASP A 521 6.19 -7.88 -25.37
N PHE A 522 7.23 -7.11 -25.09
CA PHE A 522 8.57 -7.63 -24.99
C PHE A 522 8.82 -8.34 -23.65
N GLN A 523 8.30 -7.82 -22.55
CA GLN A 523 8.59 -8.37 -21.22
C GLN A 523 7.85 -9.70 -21.01
N ASN A 524 6.58 -9.76 -21.40
CA ASN A 524 5.74 -10.95 -21.25
C ASN A 524 5.83 -11.92 -22.44
N ASP A 525 6.72 -11.66 -23.42
CA ASP A 525 6.92 -12.50 -24.60
C ASP A 525 5.66 -12.67 -25.48
N VAL A 526 4.81 -11.64 -25.59
CA VAL A 526 3.60 -11.68 -26.43
C VAL A 526 3.94 -11.31 -27.87
N ALA A 527 3.70 -12.24 -28.80
CA ALA A 527 3.90 -12.03 -30.22
C ALA A 527 2.58 -11.83 -30.99
N VAL A 528 2.70 -11.34 -32.22
CA VAL A 528 1.56 -11.22 -33.18
C VAL A 528 0.78 -12.54 -33.27
N SER A 529 1.48 -13.68 -33.31
CA SER A 529 0.87 -15.01 -33.36
C SER A 529 -0.01 -15.33 -32.14
N ASP A 530 0.29 -14.75 -30.97
CA ASP A 530 -0.48 -14.98 -29.75
C ASP A 530 -1.82 -14.23 -29.79
N ILE A 531 -1.84 -13.04 -30.40
CA ILE A 531 -3.06 -12.27 -30.67
C ILE A 531 -3.92 -12.99 -31.72
N GLU A 532 -3.31 -13.45 -32.82
CA GLU A 532 -3.98 -14.24 -33.85
C GLU A 532 -4.64 -15.51 -33.25
N ILE A 533 -3.95 -16.22 -32.35
CA ILE A 533 -4.50 -17.38 -31.65
C ILE A 533 -5.66 -16.97 -30.73
N ALA A 534 -5.53 -15.90 -29.96
CA ALA A 534 -6.59 -15.43 -29.07
C ALA A 534 -7.88 -15.12 -29.84
N ILE A 535 -7.76 -14.40 -30.95
CA ILE A 535 -8.91 -14.09 -31.81
C ILE A 535 -9.48 -15.36 -32.43
N ARG A 536 -8.64 -16.27 -32.93
CA ARG A 536 -9.09 -17.55 -33.46
C ARG A 536 -9.84 -18.41 -32.43
N GLU A 537 -9.43 -18.35 -31.16
CA GLU A 537 -10.09 -19.05 -30.05
C GLU A 537 -11.37 -18.34 -29.54
N GLY A 538 -11.80 -17.25 -30.17
CA GLY A 538 -13.08 -16.59 -29.89
C GLY A 538 -13.01 -15.39 -28.94
N TYR A 539 -11.82 -14.97 -28.51
CA TYR A 539 -11.68 -13.74 -27.72
C TYR A 539 -11.84 -12.52 -28.64
N ARG A 540 -12.78 -11.64 -28.31
CA ARG A 540 -13.13 -10.44 -29.11
C ARG A 540 -12.86 -9.12 -28.39
N SER A 541 -13.23 -9.04 -27.11
CA SER A 541 -12.94 -7.86 -26.29
C SER A 541 -11.43 -7.70 -26.08
N ILE A 542 -10.90 -6.48 -26.19
CA ILE A 542 -9.49 -6.19 -25.90
C ILE A 542 -9.10 -6.60 -24.47
N GLU A 543 -10.03 -6.53 -23.52
CA GLU A 543 -9.84 -6.94 -22.13
C GLU A 543 -9.66 -8.46 -22.01
N HIS A 544 -10.32 -9.24 -22.87
CA HIS A 544 -10.13 -10.69 -22.95
C HIS A 544 -8.82 -11.05 -23.64
N VAL A 545 -8.50 -10.40 -24.78
CA VAL A 545 -7.22 -10.60 -25.48
C VAL A 545 -6.06 -10.29 -24.54
N LYS A 546 -6.13 -9.18 -23.79
CA LYS A 546 -5.19 -8.82 -22.72
C LYS A 546 -5.04 -9.92 -21.68
N ARG A 547 -6.11 -10.40 -21.06
CA ARG A 547 -6.05 -11.42 -20.00
C ARG A 547 -5.55 -12.77 -20.49
N TYR A 548 -5.94 -13.16 -21.71
CA TYR A 548 -5.56 -14.44 -22.29
C TYR A 548 -4.08 -14.45 -22.71
N THR A 549 -3.60 -13.36 -23.32
CA THR A 549 -2.23 -13.27 -23.85
C THR A 549 -1.22 -12.66 -22.89
N THR A 550 -1.68 -11.93 -21.86
CA THR A 550 -0.89 -11.07 -20.95
C THR A 550 -0.31 -9.79 -21.59
N LEU A 551 -0.84 -9.38 -22.75
CA LEU A 551 -0.50 -8.12 -23.42
C LEU A 551 -0.70 -6.92 -22.48
N GLY A 552 0.36 -6.12 -22.27
CA GLY A 552 0.30 -4.89 -21.48
C GLY A 552 0.17 -5.08 -19.97
N MET A 553 0.42 -6.31 -19.47
CA MET A 553 0.35 -6.65 -18.04
C MET A 553 1.73 -6.68 -17.35
N ALA A 554 2.79 -6.34 -18.09
CA ALA A 554 4.16 -6.30 -17.61
C ALA A 554 4.45 -5.10 -16.68
N THR A 555 5.69 -4.97 -16.19
CA THR A 555 6.06 -3.90 -15.24
C THR A 555 6.11 -2.50 -15.87
N ASP A 556 6.19 -2.44 -17.20
CA ASP A 556 6.03 -1.22 -17.99
C ASP A 556 4.55 -0.83 -18.20
N GLN A 557 3.60 -1.74 -17.90
CA GLN A 557 2.15 -1.55 -18.08
C GLN A 557 1.74 -1.25 -19.53
N GLY A 558 2.48 -1.81 -20.49
CA GLY A 558 2.17 -1.74 -21.91
C GLY A 558 2.37 -0.38 -22.56
N LYS A 559 3.30 0.44 -22.03
CA LYS A 559 3.67 1.76 -22.57
C LYS A 559 4.08 1.70 -24.04
N THR A 560 4.73 0.61 -24.46
CA THR A 560 5.15 0.39 -25.85
C THR A 560 4.35 -0.70 -26.58
N SER A 561 3.44 -1.41 -25.91
CA SER A 561 2.76 -2.59 -26.48
C SER A 561 1.26 -2.42 -26.72
N ASN A 562 0.55 -1.66 -25.87
CA ASN A 562 -0.91 -1.62 -25.88
C ASN A 562 -1.50 -1.09 -27.18
N LEU A 563 -1.02 0.05 -27.67
CA LEU A 563 -1.59 0.66 -28.87
C LEU A 563 -1.30 -0.18 -30.12
N ASN A 564 -0.08 -0.73 -30.26
CA ASN A 564 0.25 -1.63 -31.35
C ASN A 564 -0.59 -2.92 -31.32
N GLY A 565 -0.80 -3.49 -30.12
CA GLY A 565 -1.67 -4.65 -29.96
C GLY A 565 -3.12 -4.33 -30.31
N LEU A 566 -3.61 -3.16 -29.92
CA LEU A 566 -4.95 -2.69 -30.27
C LEU A 566 -5.12 -2.51 -31.78
N GLN A 567 -4.15 -1.89 -32.45
CA GLN A 567 -4.15 -1.71 -33.90
C GLN A 567 -4.14 -3.05 -34.63
N LEU A 568 -3.39 -4.02 -34.13
CA LEU A 568 -3.39 -5.37 -34.69
C LEU A 568 -4.77 -6.05 -34.54
N VAL A 569 -5.39 -5.97 -33.36
CA VAL A 569 -6.74 -6.53 -33.14
C VAL A 569 -7.76 -5.85 -34.07
N SER A 570 -7.70 -4.52 -34.18
CA SER A 570 -8.53 -3.72 -35.10
C SER A 570 -8.38 -4.18 -36.55
N ASN A 571 -7.15 -4.40 -37.02
CA ASN A 571 -6.88 -4.89 -38.38
C ASN A 571 -7.37 -6.33 -38.60
N ILE A 572 -7.22 -7.23 -37.63
CA ILE A 572 -7.67 -8.64 -37.76
C ILE A 572 -9.20 -8.73 -37.74
N GLU A 573 -9.86 -7.92 -36.92
CA GLU A 573 -11.32 -7.92 -36.76
C GLU A 573 -12.05 -7.01 -37.76
N ASN A 574 -11.32 -6.26 -38.60
CA ASN A 574 -11.86 -5.24 -39.51
C ASN A 574 -12.77 -4.21 -38.79
N LYS A 575 -12.31 -3.70 -37.64
CA LYS A 575 -13.02 -2.69 -36.83
C LYS A 575 -12.21 -1.42 -36.71
N LEU A 576 -12.85 -0.27 -36.50
CA LEU A 576 -12.13 0.95 -36.18
C LEU A 576 -11.49 0.84 -34.79
N VAL A 577 -10.29 1.41 -34.61
CA VAL A 577 -9.55 1.38 -33.33
C VAL A 577 -10.40 1.81 -32.11
N PRO A 578 -11.24 2.87 -32.19
CA PRO A 578 -12.10 3.27 -31.06
C PRO A 578 -13.15 2.22 -30.68
N GLU A 579 -13.63 1.42 -31.64
CA GLU A 579 -14.68 0.40 -31.42
C GLU A 579 -14.16 -0.83 -30.68
N VAL A 580 -12.87 -1.13 -30.82
CA VAL A 580 -12.22 -2.22 -30.08
C VAL A 580 -12.12 -1.88 -28.58
N GLY A 581 -12.10 -0.59 -28.24
CA GLY A 581 -11.95 -0.08 -26.88
C GLY A 581 -10.48 -0.02 -26.43
N HIS A 582 -10.18 0.79 -25.43
CA HIS A 582 -8.87 0.85 -24.80
C HIS A 582 -8.94 0.30 -23.37
N THR A 583 -7.82 -0.18 -22.86
CA THR A 583 -7.79 -0.73 -21.49
C THR A 583 -7.74 0.38 -20.44
N THR A 584 -8.24 0.11 -19.24
CA THR A 584 -8.26 1.11 -18.15
C THR A 584 -6.84 1.45 -17.68
N PHE A 585 -6.50 2.75 -17.65
CA PHE A 585 -5.29 3.24 -17.00
C PHE A 585 -5.49 3.31 -15.48
N ARG A 586 -4.55 2.76 -14.71
CA ARG A 586 -4.61 2.70 -13.24
C ARG A 586 -3.35 3.32 -12.64
N PRO A 587 -3.43 3.88 -11.41
CA PRO A 587 -2.23 4.12 -10.63
C PRO A 587 -1.61 2.77 -10.19
N PRO A 588 -0.29 2.70 -10.02
CA PRO A 588 0.65 3.79 -10.25
C PRO A 588 1.13 3.83 -11.73
N TYR A 589 1.48 5.02 -12.25
CA TYR A 589 2.08 5.19 -13.60
C TYR A 589 3.32 4.31 -13.82
N THR A 590 4.13 4.19 -12.78
CA THR A 590 5.31 3.31 -12.66
C THR A 590 5.34 2.71 -11.25
N PRO A 591 6.01 1.57 -11.04
CA PRO A 591 6.07 0.95 -9.71
C PRO A 591 6.62 1.88 -8.62
N VAL A 592 6.02 1.83 -7.43
CA VAL A 592 6.45 2.55 -6.23
C VAL A 592 6.77 1.53 -5.14
N SER A 593 7.78 1.81 -4.31
CA SER A 593 8.14 0.91 -3.21
C SER A 593 7.02 0.83 -2.16
N ILE A 594 6.80 -0.36 -1.60
CA ILE A 594 5.86 -0.54 -0.47
C ILE A 594 6.33 0.31 0.72
N GLY A 595 7.64 0.42 0.94
CA GLY A 595 8.22 1.28 1.97
C GLY A 595 7.75 2.74 1.87
N ALA A 596 7.73 3.32 0.66
CA ALA A 596 7.23 4.68 0.46
C ALA A 596 5.73 4.81 0.75
N ILE A 597 4.93 3.79 0.44
CA ILE A 597 3.49 3.76 0.75
C ILE A 597 3.26 3.72 2.26
N VAL A 598 4.01 2.88 2.99
CA VAL A 598 3.87 2.72 4.45
C VAL A 598 4.48 3.92 5.21
N GLY A 599 5.55 4.54 4.70
CA GLY A 599 6.18 5.70 5.31
C GLY A 599 6.74 5.41 6.70
N ARG A 600 6.18 6.08 7.73
CA ARG A 600 6.60 5.92 9.13
C ARG A 600 5.71 5.01 9.96
N GLU A 601 4.66 4.43 9.37
CA GLU A 601 3.71 3.53 10.04
C GLU A 601 4.27 2.10 10.17
N VAL A 602 5.46 1.98 10.78
CA VAL A 602 6.20 0.71 10.93
C VAL A 602 6.40 0.36 12.41
N GLY A 603 6.44 -0.93 12.73
CA GLY A 603 6.64 -1.41 14.10
C GLY A 603 5.62 -0.84 15.08
N LYS A 604 6.08 -0.30 16.22
CA LYS A 604 5.22 0.35 17.24
C LYS A 604 4.57 1.66 16.77
N HIS A 605 4.96 2.20 15.62
CA HIS A 605 4.35 3.40 15.03
C HIS A 605 3.27 3.07 13.99
N SER A 606 2.99 1.79 13.72
CA SER A 606 1.88 1.36 12.85
C SER A 606 0.50 1.77 13.40
N LYS A 607 0.41 1.97 14.71
CA LYS A 607 -0.75 2.55 15.41
C LYS A 607 -0.27 3.32 16.64
N PRO A 608 -1.03 4.29 17.15
CA PRO A 608 -0.70 4.95 18.41
C PRO A 608 -0.62 3.94 19.56
N THR A 609 0.34 4.15 20.46
CA THR A 609 0.50 3.37 21.68
C THR A 609 0.17 4.25 22.88
N ARG A 610 -0.91 3.93 23.62
CA ARG A 610 -1.36 4.66 24.81
C ARG A 610 -0.78 4.02 26.07
N LYS A 611 -0.34 4.85 27.01
CA LYS A 611 0.32 4.46 28.28
C LYS A 611 -0.37 5.17 29.44
N SER A 612 -0.67 4.45 30.53
CA SER A 612 -1.26 5.08 31.72
C SER A 612 -0.24 6.02 32.41
N PRO A 613 -0.68 6.95 33.27
CA PRO A 613 0.25 7.81 34.03
C PRO A 613 1.23 7.00 34.92
N MET A 614 0.83 5.81 35.36
CA MET A 614 1.65 4.88 36.15
C MET A 614 2.59 4.00 35.31
N HIS A 615 2.62 4.16 33.99
CA HIS A 615 3.36 3.25 33.10
C HIS A 615 4.86 3.18 33.40
N SER A 616 5.49 4.30 33.76
CA SER A 616 6.91 4.32 34.10
C SER A 616 7.20 3.53 35.39
N TRP A 617 6.29 3.54 36.36
CA TRP A 617 6.39 2.71 37.56
C TRP A 617 6.26 1.23 37.20
N HIS A 618 5.31 0.88 36.32
CA HIS A 618 5.13 -0.49 35.85
C HIS A 618 6.40 -1.03 35.17
N GLU A 619 7.02 -0.25 34.27
CA GLU A 619 8.28 -0.61 33.61
C GLU A 619 9.42 -0.83 34.63
N LYS A 620 9.57 0.07 35.61
CA LYS A 620 10.59 -0.05 36.67
C LYS A 620 10.37 -1.27 37.59
N ASN A 621 9.14 -1.75 37.72
CA ASN A 621 8.76 -2.85 38.60
C ASN A 621 8.51 -4.16 37.84
N ASN A 622 9.19 -4.35 36.71
CA ASN A 622 9.19 -5.60 35.93
C ASN A 622 7.81 -6.03 35.42
N ALA A 623 6.93 -5.07 35.11
CA ALA A 623 5.69 -5.37 34.42
C ALA A 623 5.98 -5.91 33.01
N VAL A 624 5.33 -7.02 32.66
CA VAL A 624 5.24 -7.51 31.28
C VAL A 624 3.91 -7.02 30.72
N PHE A 625 3.92 -6.37 29.56
CA PHE A 625 2.74 -5.71 29.01
C PHE A 625 1.97 -6.57 28.00
N VAL A 626 0.68 -6.27 27.84
CA VAL A 626 -0.18 -6.79 26.77
C VAL A 626 -0.91 -5.62 26.09
N ASP A 627 -1.16 -5.76 24.78
CA ASP A 627 -1.97 -4.81 24.03
C ASP A 627 -3.46 -5.00 24.36
N ALA A 628 -4.11 -3.96 24.88
CA ALA A 628 -5.55 -3.86 25.07
C ALA A 628 -6.10 -2.74 24.18
N GLY A 629 -6.40 -3.07 22.92
CA GLY A 629 -6.70 -2.09 21.89
C GLY A 629 -5.46 -1.25 21.53
N LEU A 630 -5.49 0.04 21.87
CA LEU A 630 -4.35 0.96 21.75
C LEU A 630 -3.52 1.08 23.04
N TRP A 631 -3.99 0.54 24.17
CA TRP A 631 -3.32 0.66 25.46
C TRP A 631 -2.30 -0.46 25.69
N LEU A 632 -1.17 -0.12 26.29
CA LEU A 632 -0.28 -1.09 26.93
C LEU A 632 -0.66 -1.24 28.41
N ARG A 633 -1.19 -2.40 28.77
CA ARG A 633 -1.55 -2.73 30.16
C ARG A 633 -0.57 -3.71 30.78
N PRO A 634 -0.25 -3.60 32.09
CA PRO A 634 0.44 -4.66 32.80
C PRO A 634 -0.34 -5.97 32.71
N ARG A 635 0.27 -6.98 32.11
CA ARG A 635 -0.27 -8.35 32.03
C ARG A 635 -0.02 -9.10 33.31
N PHE A 636 1.20 -8.99 33.83
CA PHE A 636 1.68 -9.52 35.11
C PHE A 636 3.00 -8.82 35.49
N TYR A 637 3.43 -8.97 36.74
CA TYR A 637 4.67 -8.43 37.31
C TYR A 637 5.62 -9.59 37.64
N LYS A 638 6.70 -9.70 36.85
CA LYS A 638 7.61 -10.83 36.88
C LYS A 638 8.58 -10.75 38.07
N ARG A 639 8.75 -11.83 38.83
CA ARG A 639 9.84 -11.99 39.81
C ARG A 639 10.82 -13.06 39.35
N GLY A 640 12.11 -12.73 39.28
CA GLY A 640 13.15 -13.66 38.85
C GLY A 640 12.84 -14.28 37.48
N ASN A 641 12.76 -15.62 37.43
CA ASN A 641 12.50 -16.38 36.20
C ASN A 641 11.05 -16.88 36.06
N GLU A 642 10.10 -16.34 36.85
CA GLU A 642 8.69 -16.73 36.77
C GLU A 642 8.14 -16.66 35.34
N THR A 643 7.36 -17.67 34.96
CA THR A 643 6.56 -17.63 33.74
C THR A 643 5.30 -16.78 33.96
N LEU A 644 4.57 -16.50 32.88
CA LEU A 644 3.24 -15.88 32.96
C LEU A 644 2.33 -16.61 33.95
N PHE A 645 2.33 -17.95 33.89
CA PHE A 645 1.48 -18.79 34.73
C PHE A 645 1.86 -18.69 36.21
N ASP A 646 3.16 -18.75 36.53
CA ASP A 646 3.64 -18.70 37.91
C ASP A 646 3.31 -17.34 38.55
N ALA A 647 3.58 -16.25 37.81
CA ALA A 647 3.34 -14.89 38.28
C ALA A 647 1.84 -14.60 38.43
N SER A 648 1.01 -14.93 37.43
CA SER A 648 -0.44 -14.66 37.50
C SER A 648 -1.13 -15.47 38.59
N LYS A 649 -0.70 -16.73 38.81
CA LYS A 649 -1.16 -17.57 39.92
C LYS A 649 -0.80 -16.94 41.27
N ARG A 650 0.47 -16.56 41.46
CA ARG A 650 0.94 -15.90 42.70
C ARG A 650 0.16 -14.60 42.98
N GLU A 651 -0.01 -13.78 41.95
CA GLU A 651 -0.74 -12.51 42.04
C GLU A 651 -2.21 -12.73 42.46
N ALA A 652 -2.93 -13.62 41.78
CA ALA A 652 -4.32 -13.93 42.10
C ALA A 652 -4.47 -14.56 43.50
N GLU A 653 -3.57 -15.48 43.89
CA GLU A 653 -3.53 -16.02 45.25
C GLU A 653 -3.31 -14.93 46.30
N ASN A 654 -2.44 -13.95 46.03
CA ASN A 654 -2.20 -12.85 46.96
C ASN A 654 -3.43 -11.96 47.13
N VAL A 655 -4.18 -11.70 46.06
CA VAL A 655 -5.45 -10.94 46.14
C VAL A 655 -6.46 -11.67 47.03
N ARG A 656 -6.62 -12.98 46.87
CA ARG A 656 -7.54 -13.80 47.70
C ARG A 656 -7.14 -13.83 49.18
N LYS A 657 -5.84 -13.88 49.49
CA LYS A 657 -5.31 -14.05 50.86
C LYS A 657 -5.07 -12.73 51.60
N ASN A 658 -4.72 -11.66 50.88
CA ASN A 658 -4.25 -10.39 51.42
C ASN A 658 -4.96 -9.19 50.74
N VAL A 659 -4.21 -8.42 49.95
CA VAL A 659 -4.69 -7.31 49.14
C VAL A 659 -3.80 -7.20 47.91
N GLY A 660 -4.37 -6.83 46.77
CA GLY A 660 -3.62 -6.45 45.58
C GLY A 660 -4.14 -5.16 44.96
N VAL A 661 -3.34 -4.58 44.08
CA VAL A 661 -3.70 -3.37 43.33
C VAL A 661 -3.55 -3.57 41.82
N CYS A 662 -4.56 -3.17 41.05
CA CYS A 662 -4.56 -3.25 39.59
C CYS A 662 -4.81 -1.88 38.95
N ASP A 663 -4.07 -1.58 37.90
CA ASP A 663 -4.25 -0.36 37.10
C ASP A 663 -5.49 -0.50 36.21
N VAL A 664 -6.54 0.23 36.56
CA VAL A 664 -7.83 0.29 35.86
C VAL A 664 -8.04 1.62 35.13
N THR A 665 -6.98 2.42 34.99
CA THR A 665 -6.99 3.71 34.27
C THR A 665 -7.55 3.57 32.86
N THR A 666 -7.36 2.42 32.21
CA THR A 666 -7.74 2.23 30.81
C THR A 666 -9.23 2.01 30.59
N LEU A 667 -10.04 1.83 31.64
CA LEU A 667 -11.51 1.74 31.48
C LEU A 667 -12.05 3.02 30.84
N GLY A 668 -13.04 2.87 29.95
CA GLY A 668 -13.74 4.03 29.40
C GLY A 668 -14.47 4.74 30.53
N LYS A 669 -14.44 6.07 30.53
CA LYS A 669 -15.14 6.90 31.50
C LYS A 669 -15.87 8.01 30.78
N ILE A 670 -17.16 8.15 31.03
CA ILE A 670 -18.03 9.11 30.37
C ILE A 670 -18.86 9.79 31.46
N ASP A 671 -18.74 11.11 31.55
CA ASP A 671 -19.66 11.91 32.34
C ASP A 671 -20.93 12.14 31.52
N VAL A 672 -22.09 11.80 32.09
CA VAL A 672 -23.42 12.03 31.51
C VAL A 672 -24.13 13.05 32.38
N LYS A 673 -24.39 14.25 31.84
CA LYS A 673 -24.86 15.41 32.60
C LYS A 673 -26.08 16.06 31.96
N GLY A 674 -27.05 16.43 32.77
CA GLY A 674 -28.26 17.14 32.34
C GLY A 674 -29.52 16.65 33.06
N PRO A 675 -30.61 17.42 33.04
CA PRO A 675 -31.86 17.07 33.74
C PRO A 675 -32.46 15.73 33.26
N ASP A 676 -32.25 15.36 31.99
CA ASP A 676 -32.78 14.11 31.43
C ASP A 676 -31.78 12.93 31.50
N ALA A 677 -30.64 13.09 32.17
CA ALA A 677 -29.56 12.08 32.19
C ALA A 677 -30.04 10.71 32.72
N ALA A 678 -30.89 10.72 33.75
CA ALA A 678 -31.46 9.51 34.31
C ALA A 678 -32.35 8.78 33.30
N GLU A 679 -33.17 9.52 32.54
CA GLU A 679 -34.05 8.97 31.50
C GLU A 679 -33.23 8.47 30.31
N PHE A 680 -32.21 9.21 29.88
CA PHE A 680 -31.32 8.77 28.81
C PHE A 680 -30.64 7.43 29.16
N LEU A 681 -30.05 7.31 30.36
CA LEU A 681 -29.48 6.05 30.84
C LEU A 681 -30.52 4.94 30.95
N ASN A 682 -31.77 5.29 31.28
CA ASN A 682 -32.89 4.37 31.32
C ASN A 682 -33.27 3.84 29.93
N ARG A 683 -33.05 4.60 28.85
CA ARG A 683 -33.23 4.10 27.47
C ARG A 683 -32.03 3.27 26.97
N VAL A 684 -30.81 3.66 27.35
CA VAL A 684 -29.55 3.05 26.91
C VAL A 684 -29.31 1.68 27.53
N TYR A 685 -29.41 1.58 28.86
CA TYR A 685 -29.13 0.33 29.57
C TYR A 685 -30.37 -0.56 29.64
N THR A 686 -30.16 -1.87 29.80
CA THR A 686 -31.27 -2.84 29.91
C THR A 686 -32.05 -2.74 31.23
N ASN A 687 -31.39 -2.37 32.33
CA ASN A 687 -31.96 -2.22 33.67
C ASN A 687 -32.41 -0.78 33.97
N ALA A 688 -33.17 -0.57 35.06
CA ALA A 688 -33.76 0.73 35.39
C ALA A 688 -32.77 1.71 36.04
N TRP A 689 -32.89 3.01 35.78
CA TRP A 689 -31.94 4.05 36.29
C TRP A 689 -32.58 5.21 37.06
N LEU A 690 -33.87 5.49 36.83
CA LEU A 690 -34.58 6.66 37.39
C LEU A 690 -34.51 6.78 38.93
N LYS A 691 -34.46 5.65 39.65
CA LYS A 691 -34.48 5.61 41.12
C LYS A 691 -33.12 5.32 41.77
N LEU A 692 -32.01 5.43 41.02
CA LEU A 692 -30.68 5.25 41.62
C LEU A 692 -30.38 6.43 42.57
N PRO A 693 -30.10 6.21 43.87
CA PRO A 693 -29.74 7.29 44.79
C PRO A 693 -28.42 7.97 44.40
N VAL A 694 -28.26 9.25 44.75
CA VAL A 694 -26.95 9.92 44.71
C VAL A 694 -25.98 9.20 45.65
N GLY A 695 -24.71 9.08 45.26
CA GLY A 695 -23.71 8.32 46.03
C GLY A 695 -23.79 6.81 45.82
N LYS A 696 -24.62 6.33 44.89
CA LYS A 696 -24.72 4.90 44.52
C LYS A 696 -24.34 4.66 43.08
N ALA A 697 -23.77 3.48 42.87
CA ALA A 697 -23.43 2.92 41.59
C ALA A 697 -24.34 1.74 41.25
N ARG A 698 -24.45 1.45 39.95
CA ARG A 698 -25.18 0.29 39.44
C ARG A 698 -24.45 -0.29 38.25
N TYR A 699 -24.36 -1.62 38.21
CA TYR A 699 -23.88 -2.33 37.03
C TYR A 699 -25.00 -2.40 35.98
N GLY A 700 -24.67 -2.16 34.72
CA GLY A 700 -25.61 -2.16 33.61
C GLY A 700 -25.04 -2.82 32.37
N VAL A 701 -25.93 -3.34 31.53
CA VAL A 701 -25.59 -3.96 30.24
C VAL A 701 -26.22 -3.13 29.14
N MET A 702 -25.43 -2.80 28.11
CA MET A 702 -25.87 -2.07 26.93
C MET A 702 -25.99 -3.04 25.76
N LEU A 703 -27.06 -2.93 24.98
CA LEU A 703 -27.27 -3.74 23.79
C LEU A 703 -27.17 -2.88 22.54
N ARG A 704 -26.91 -3.54 21.41
CA ARG A 704 -27.25 -2.98 20.10
C ARG A 704 -28.73 -3.20 19.81
N GLU A 705 -29.22 -2.57 18.74
CA GLU A 705 -30.60 -2.69 18.27
C GLU A 705 -30.97 -4.14 17.90
N ASP A 706 -29.98 -4.94 17.51
CA ASP A 706 -30.15 -6.36 17.19
C ASP A 706 -30.31 -7.26 18.42
N GLY A 707 -30.19 -6.73 19.65
CA GLY A 707 -30.36 -7.44 20.93
C GLY A 707 -29.08 -8.10 21.47
N ILE A 708 -27.96 -7.98 20.77
CA ILE A 708 -26.68 -8.54 21.20
C ILE A 708 -26.00 -7.57 22.19
N VAL A 709 -25.27 -8.12 23.16
CA VAL A 709 -24.51 -7.31 24.12
C VAL A 709 -23.45 -6.49 23.37
N MET A 710 -23.54 -5.17 23.53
CA MET A 710 -22.57 -4.23 22.95
C MET A 710 -21.41 -4.01 23.91
N ASP A 711 -21.73 -3.66 25.15
CA ASP A 711 -20.78 -3.40 26.22
C ASP A 711 -21.49 -3.45 27.58
N ASP A 712 -20.73 -3.41 28.65
CA ASP A 712 -21.21 -3.34 30.02
C ASP A 712 -20.39 -2.34 30.84
N GLY A 713 -20.81 -2.13 32.08
CA GLY A 713 -20.03 -1.38 33.03
C GLY A 713 -20.84 -0.84 34.19
N THR A 714 -20.17 -0.10 35.06
CA THR A 714 -20.80 0.48 36.25
C THR A 714 -21.00 1.97 36.05
N THR A 715 -22.22 2.46 36.29
CA THR A 715 -22.51 3.90 36.28
C THR A 715 -22.90 4.37 37.67
N THR A 716 -22.28 5.47 38.10
CA THR A 716 -22.42 6.06 39.42
C THR A 716 -23.18 7.37 39.33
N ARG A 717 -24.19 7.57 40.19
CA ARG A 717 -24.88 8.86 40.29
C ARG A 717 -24.13 9.77 41.26
N VAL A 718 -23.34 10.69 40.70
CA VAL A 718 -22.46 11.61 41.45
C VAL A 718 -23.29 12.73 42.09
N SER A 719 -24.24 13.29 41.35
CA SER A 719 -25.23 14.26 41.85
C SER A 719 -26.57 14.04 41.14
N GLU A 720 -27.58 14.88 41.41
CA GLU A 720 -28.92 14.72 40.86
C GLU A 720 -28.91 14.54 39.32
N ASN A 721 -28.14 15.36 38.63
CA ASN A 721 -28.08 15.45 37.16
C ASN A 721 -26.69 15.12 36.60
N HIS A 722 -25.86 14.38 37.34
CA HIS A 722 -24.51 13.98 36.92
C HIS A 722 -24.27 12.51 37.23
N TYR A 723 -24.00 11.76 36.18
CA TYR A 723 -23.60 10.36 36.24
C TYR A 723 -22.18 10.18 35.70
N HIS A 724 -21.41 9.29 36.34
CA HIS A 724 -20.10 8.85 35.89
C HIS A 724 -20.20 7.40 35.44
N MET A 725 -20.22 7.18 34.12
CA MET A 725 -20.30 5.87 33.49
C MET A 725 -18.90 5.31 33.26
N THR A 726 -18.70 4.05 33.64
CA THR A 726 -17.53 3.26 33.22
C THR A 726 -17.93 2.26 32.14
N THR A 727 -17.01 2.00 31.21
CA THR A 727 -17.18 1.05 30.10
C THR A 727 -15.93 0.18 29.96
N THR A 728 -15.99 -0.89 29.18
CA THR A 728 -14.78 -1.69 28.93
C THR A 728 -13.73 -0.90 28.15
N THR A 729 -12.44 -1.20 28.39
CA THR A 729 -11.30 -0.46 27.81
C THR A 729 -11.34 -0.35 26.29
N ALA A 730 -11.70 -1.42 25.59
CA ALA A 730 -11.69 -1.44 24.13
C ALA A 730 -12.91 -0.74 23.51
N GLN A 731 -14.03 -0.62 24.25
CA GLN A 731 -15.30 -0.12 23.74
C GLN A 731 -15.57 1.35 24.11
N ALA A 732 -14.72 1.99 24.92
CA ALA A 732 -14.89 3.37 25.37
C ALA A 732 -15.31 4.36 24.27
N ALA A 733 -14.62 4.35 23.12
CA ALA A 733 -14.93 5.24 21.99
C ALA A 733 -16.22 4.84 21.25
N ASN A 734 -16.52 3.55 21.17
CA ASN A 734 -17.72 3.04 20.52
C ASN A 734 -18.98 3.35 21.34
N VAL A 735 -18.92 3.17 22.67
CA VAL A 735 -20.01 3.55 23.57
C VAL A 735 -20.28 5.04 23.47
N LEU A 736 -19.25 5.90 23.58
CA LEU A 736 -19.46 7.34 23.45
C LEU A 736 -20.10 7.72 22.11
N SER A 737 -19.59 7.19 21.00
CA SER A 737 -20.16 7.42 19.67
C SER A 737 -21.62 6.96 19.56
N HIS A 738 -21.96 5.84 20.21
CA HIS A 738 -23.32 5.32 20.26
C HIS A 738 -24.24 6.22 21.08
N LEU A 739 -23.80 6.70 22.24
CA LEU A 739 -24.56 7.66 23.05
C LEU A 739 -24.82 8.96 22.28
N GLU A 740 -23.78 9.50 21.64
CA GLU A 740 -23.86 10.71 20.79
C GLU A 740 -24.81 10.52 19.61
N TYR A 741 -24.76 9.37 18.92
CA TYR A 741 -25.70 9.07 17.83
C TYR A 741 -27.14 9.14 18.31
N TYR A 742 -27.45 8.53 19.46
CA TYR A 742 -28.80 8.54 20.00
C TYR A 742 -29.22 9.95 20.43
N LEU A 743 -28.34 10.73 21.06
CA LEU A 743 -28.66 12.11 21.45
C LEU A 743 -28.81 13.04 20.24
N GLN A 744 -27.98 12.90 19.20
CA GLN A 744 -28.01 13.81 18.06
C GLN A 744 -29.11 13.47 17.04
N ILE A 745 -29.40 12.18 16.86
CA ILE A 745 -30.23 11.71 15.73
C ILE A 745 -31.56 11.14 16.18
N VAL A 746 -31.59 10.38 17.29
CA VAL A 746 -32.78 9.60 17.69
C VAL A 746 -33.62 10.33 18.73
N TRP A 747 -32.96 10.96 19.71
CA TRP A 747 -33.56 11.66 20.84
C TRP A 747 -32.98 13.07 21.04
N PRO A 748 -32.98 13.94 20.00
CA PRO A 748 -32.46 15.31 20.10
C PRO A 748 -33.25 16.19 21.07
N GLU A 749 -34.41 15.74 21.55
CA GLU A 749 -35.21 16.42 22.57
C GLU A 749 -34.65 16.30 23.99
N LEU A 750 -33.79 15.31 24.27
CA LEU A 750 -33.26 15.08 25.62
C LEU A 750 -32.17 16.10 25.96
N ASN A 751 -32.31 16.78 27.09
CA ASN A 751 -31.31 17.72 27.58
C ASN A 751 -30.21 16.97 28.35
N VAL A 752 -29.30 16.35 27.60
CA VAL A 752 -28.18 15.57 28.13
C VAL A 752 -26.93 15.82 27.30
N ASN A 753 -25.80 16.00 27.99
CA ASN A 753 -24.47 16.04 27.40
C ASN A 753 -23.67 14.82 27.87
N VAL A 754 -22.92 14.22 26.95
CA VAL A 754 -21.97 13.15 27.25
C VAL A 754 -20.56 13.63 26.96
N VAL A 755 -19.64 13.43 27.91
CA VAL A 755 -18.25 13.88 27.78
C VAL A 755 -17.32 12.75 28.18
N SER A 756 -16.37 12.39 27.32
CA SER A 756 -15.33 11.45 27.71
C SER A 756 -14.46 12.06 28.80
N THR A 757 -14.38 11.39 29.94
CA THR A 757 -13.44 11.69 31.03
C THR A 757 -12.43 10.56 31.20
N THR A 758 -12.30 9.70 30.18
CA THR A 758 -11.43 8.50 30.19
C THR A 758 -9.99 8.82 30.57
N GLU A 759 -9.41 9.85 29.95
CA GLU A 759 -8.02 10.28 30.19
C GLU A 759 -7.88 11.30 31.32
N GLN A 760 -8.99 11.84 31.84
CA GLN A 760 -8.94 12.75 32.99
C GLN A 760 -8.58 12.02 34.28
N TRP A 761 -9.02 10.76 34.41
CA TRP A 761 -8.92 9.99 35.65
C TRP A 761 -7.96 8.80 35.52
N ALA A 762 -6.89 8.82 36.32
CA ALA A 762 -6.13 7.62 36.66
C ALA A 762 -6.90 6.81 37.71
N GLY A 763 -6.86 5.48 37.62
CA GLY A 763 -7.64 4.60 38.49
C GLY A 763 -6.86 3.39 38.99
N ALA A 764 -6.99 3.08 40.28
CA ALA A 764 -6.41 1.92 40.93
C ALA A 764 -7.48 1.10 41.65
N ALA A 765 -7.66 -0.16 41.26
CA ALA A 765 -8.52 -1.12 41.93
C ALA A 765 -7.75 -1.84 43.04
N ILE A 766 -8.11 -1.60 44.30
CA ILE A 766 -7.57 -2.25 45.48
C ILE A 766 -8.53 -3.37 45.88
N ALA A 767 -8.10 -4.63 45.78
CA ALA A 767 -8.97 -5.79 45.97
C ALA A 767 -8.37 -6.82 46.95
N GLY A 768 -9.24 -7.48 47.72
CA GLY A 768 -8.88 -8.52 48.68
C GLY A 768 -9.49 -8.26 50.07
N PRO A 769 -9.45 -9.25 50.99
CA PRO A 769 -10.04 -9.12 52.31
C PRO A 769 -9.47 -7.96 53.14
N LYS A 770 -8.20 -7.58 52.93
CA LYS A 770 -7.55 -6.45 53.64
C LYS A 770 -7.69 -5.09 52.94
N SER A 771 -8.46 -5.02 51.85
CA SER A 771 -8.61 -3.78 51.06
C SER A 771 -9.22 -2.63 51.87
N ARG A 772 -10.17 -2.90 52.77
CA ARG A 772 -10.79 -1.89 53.63
C ARG A 772 -9.82 -1.33 54.67
N GLU A 773 -9.01 -2.18 55.30
CA GLU A 773 -8.00 -1.76 56.28
C GLU A 773 -6.97 -0.83 55.62
N LEU A 774 -6.52 -1.18 54.40
CA LEU A 774 -5.65 -0.32 53.61
C LEU A 774 -6.35 1.00 53.24
N LEU A 775 -7.60 0.95 52.78
CA LEU A 775 -8.36 2.15 52.42
C LEU A 775 -8.49 3.11 53.62
N GLN A 776 -8.78 2.60 54.82
CA GLN A 776 -8.88 3.42 56.03
C GLN A 776 -7.56 4.12 56.38
N LYS A 777 -6.40 3.49 56.11
CA LYS A 777 -5.09 4.15 56.28
C LYS A 777 -4.77 5.19 55.20
N LEU A 778 -5.23 4.97 53.97
CA LEU A 778 -5.08 5.92 52.87
C LEU A 778 -5.96 7.17 53.07
N PHE A 779 -7.11 7.01 53.71
CA PHE A 779 -8.12 8.05 53.92
C PHE A 779 -8.55 8.11 55.40
N PRO A 780 -7.68 8.57 56.32
CA PRO A 780 -7.95 8.53 57.76
C PRO A 780 -9.16 9.36 58.17
N ASP A 781 -9.45 10.44 57.45
CA ASP A 781 -10.57 11.36 57.73
C ASP A 781 -11.89 10.93 57.05
N THR A 782 -11.96 9.72 56.49
CA THR A 782 -13.11 9.23 55.73
C THR A 782 -13.65 7.94 56.35
N ASP A 783 -14.96 7.87 56.58
CA ASP A 783 -15.61 6.64 57.05
C ASP A 783 -15.67 5.58 55.93
N CYS A 784 -14.74 4.64 55.99
CA CYS A 784 -14.63 3.52 55.06
C CYS A 784 -15.34 2.25 55.59
N SER A 785 -16.17 2.36 56.63
CA SER A 785 -16.99 1.26 57.14
C SER A 785 -18.07 0.82 56.14
N ASN A 786 -18.78 -0.26 56.45
CA ASN A 786 -19.92 -0.71 55.63
C ASN A 786 -21.08 0.30 55.63
N GLU A 787 -21.18 1.13 56.67
CA GLU A 787 -22.21 2.16 56.80
C GLU A 787 -21.83 3.42 56.00
N GLY A 788 -20.59 3.89 56.14
CA GLY A 788 -20.08 5.06 55.41
C GLY A 788 -19.86 4.83 53.91
N LEU A 789 -19.35 3.65 53.54
CA LEU A 789 -19.14 3.25 52.14
C LEU A 789 -19.77 1.87 51.85
N PRO A 790 -21.11 1.80 51.71
CA PRO A 790 -21.84 0.56 51.48
C PRO A 790 -21.55 -0.04 50.10
N PHE A 791 -21.95 -1.30 49.86
CA PHE A 791 -21.76 -1.97 48.57
C PHE A 791 -22.35 -1.14 47.42
N MET A 792 -21.59 -1.01 46.32
CA MET A 792 -21.87 -0.10 45.21
C MET A 792 -22.04 1.37 45.66
N GLY A 793 -21.33 1.77 46.71
CA GLY A 793 -21.28 3.14 47.23
C GLY A 793 -20.19 3.95 46.55
N PHE A 794 -20.35 5.27 46.63
CA PHE A 794 -19.45 6.27 46.06
C PHE A 794 -19.29 7.44 47.01
N ILE A 795 -18.05 7.90 47.16
CA ILE A 795 -17.70 9.10 47.93
C ILE A 795 -16.59 9.88 47.23
N GLU A 796 -16.55 11.19 47.48
CA GLU A 796 -15.46 12.09 47.09
C GLU A 796 -14.70 12.52 48.34
N THR A 797 -13.38 12.48 48.30
CA THR A 797 -12.52 12.77 49.44
C THR A 797 -11.13 13.24 48.96
N LYS A 798 -10.13 13.28 49.85
CA LYS A 798 -8.76 13.68 49.53
C LYS A 798 -7.74 12.61 49.92
N LEU A 799 -6.91 12.20 48.96
CA LEU A 799 -5.72 11.39 49.17
C LEU A 799 -4.52 12.31 49.42
N PHE A 800 -4.11 12.50 50.67
CA PHE A 800 -2.99 13.41 51.02
C PHE A 800 -3.13 14.81 50.40
N GLY A 801 -4.34 15.38 50.42
CA GLY A 801 -4.66 16.69 49.83
C GLY A 801 -5.07 16.65 48.35
N VAL A 802 -4.83 15.55 47.63
CA VAL A 802 -5.25 15.36 46.24
C VAL A 802 -6.70 14.92 46.18
N TYR A 803 -7.52 15.59 45.38
CA TYR A 803 -8.91 15.19 45.20
C TYR A 803 -9.03 13.77 44.62
N ALA A 804 -9.85 12.95 45.26
CA ALA A 804 -10.02 11.55 44.93
C ALA A 804 -11.50 11.13 44.94
N ARG A 805 -11.83 10.20 44.06
CA ARG A 805 -13.12 9.52 43.98
C ARG A 805 -12.94 8.07 44.37
N ILE A 806 -13.75 7.57 45.30
CA ILE A 806 -13.70 6.18 45.75
C ILE A 806 -15.01 5.51 45.42
N PHE A 807 -14.91 4.37 44.72
CA PHE A 807 -16.05 3.54 44.35
C PHE A 807 -15.89 2.15 44.98
N ARG A 808 -16.92 1.66 45.70
CA ARG A 808 -16.92 0.28 46.20
C ARG A 808 -17.50 -0.67 45.14
N ILE A 809 -16.68 -0.94 44.13
CA ILE A 809 -16.97 -1.81 42.98
C ILE A 809 -15.90 -2.90 42.91
N SER A 810 -16.28 -4.10 42.50
CA SER A 810 -15.35 -5.23 42.36
C SER A 810 -15.62 -6.03 41.10
N PHE A 811 -14.55 -6.31 40.36
CA PHE A 811 -14.55 -7.30 39.27
C PHE A 811 -13.83 -8.60 39.66
N SER A 812 -13.15 -8.63 40.81
CA SER A 812 -12.37 -9.78 41.29
C SER A 812 -13.19 -10.80 42.09
N GLY A 813 -14.39 -10.41 42.54
CA GLY A 813 -15.21 -11.18 43.48
C GLY A 813 -14.85 -10.99 44.95
N GLU A 814 -13.74 -10.33 45.24
CA GLU A 814 -13.38 -9.93 46.61
C GLU A 814 -13.97 -8.56 46.96
N LEU A 815 -13.94 -8.20 48.25
CA LEU A 815 -14.10 -6.80 48.65
C LEU A 815 -13.07 -5.94 47.91
N ALA A 816 -13.54 -4.88 47.26
CA ALA A 816 -12.67 -4.01 46.48
C ALA A 816 -13.17 -2.57 46.42
N TYR A 817 -12.20 -1.68 46.18
CA TYR A 817 -12.40 -0.25 46.02
C TYR A 817 -11.59 0.25 44.81
N GLU A 818 -12.23 1.03 43.96
CA GLU A 818 -11.54 1.78 42.91
C GLU A 818 -11.30 3.20 43.39
N VAL A 819 -10.03 3.60 43.45
CA VAL A 819 -9.62 4.96 43.77
C VAL A 819 -9.22 5.65 42.48
N ASN A 820 -9.89 6.76 42.17
CA ASN A 820 -9.59 7.59 41.01
C ASN A 820 -9.08 8.96 41.44
N VAL A 821 -8.01 9.42 40.79
CA VAL A 821 -7.45 10.77 40.93
C VAL A 821 -7.25 11.37 39.53
N GLU A 822 -7.07 12.69 39.45
CA GLU A 822 -6.69 13.29 38.18
C GLU A 822 -5.38 12.67 37.68
N SER A 823 -5.28 12.47 36.36
CA SER A 823 -4.20 11.67 35.75
C SER A 823 -2.78 12.10 36.14
N ASP A 824 -2.54 13.39 36.36
CA ASP A 824 -1.24 13.93 36.79
C ASP A 824 -0.80 13.40 38.15
N TYR A 825 -1.76 13.01 39.02
CA TYR A 825 -1.49 12.41 40.33
C TYR A 825 -1.53 10.88 40.31
N GLY A 826 -1.70 10.25 39.15
CA GLY A 826 -1.82 8.79 39.05
C GLY A 826 -0.62 8.04 39.64
N ASN A 827 0.61 8.49 39.32
CA ASN A 827 1.82 7.88 39.87
C ASN A 827 1.94 8.10 41.39
N PHE A 828 1.60 9.30 41.86
CA PHE A 828 1.57 9.61 43.29
C PHE A 828 0.58 8.71 44.06
N MET A 829 -0.64 8.57 43.55
CA MET A 829 -1.64 7.67 44.12
C MET A 829 -1.11 6.24 44.18
N TRP A 830 -0.56 5.74 43.07
CA TRP A 830 -0.07 4.37 42.98
C TRP A 830 1.06 4.09 43.97
N GLU A 831 2.04 4.98 44.05
CA GLU A 831 3.15 4.86 45.00
C GLU A 831 2.68 4.87 46.46
N LYS A 832 1.72 5.76 46.81
CA LYS A 832 1.15 5.80 48.17
C LYS A 832 0.36 4.54 48.52
N ILE A 833 -0.40 3.99 47.58
CA ILE A 833 -1.11 2.72 47.76
C ILE A 833 -0.13 1.59 48.03
N ILE A 834 0.96 1.49 47.25
CA ILE A 834 1.98 0.45 47.44
C ILE A 834 2.74 0.63 48.76
N GLU A 835 3.17 1.86 49.07
CA GLU A 835 3.94 2.20 50.27
C GLU A 835 3.20 1.77 51.55
N ILE A 836 1.96 2.22 51.72
CA ILE A 836 1.12 1.93 52.89
C ILE A 836 0.62 0.48 52.86
N GLY A 837 0.36 -0.05 51.67
CA GLY A 837 -0.09 -1.43 51.47
C GLY A 837 0.93 -2.49 51.87
N ASN A 838 2.21 -2.16 52.01
CA ASN A 838 3.26 -3.11 52.39
C ASN A 838 2.97 -3.82 53.71
N GLU A 839 2.40 -3.13 54.70
CA GLU A 839 1.96 -3.71 55.98
C GLU A 839 0.94 -4.84 55.79
N PHE A 840 0.12 -4.73 54.74
CA PHE A 840 -0.93 -5.69 54.40
C PHE A 840 -0.48 -6.72 53.35
N LYS A 841 0.82 -6.76 53.02
CA LYS A 841 1.40 -7.62 51.96
C LYS A 841 0.78 -7.36 50.58
N ILE A 842 0.59 -6.08 50.25
CA ILE A 842 0.09 -5.68 48.94
C ILE A 842 0.99 -6.21 47.81
N GLN A 843 0.36 -6.62 46.70
CA GLN A 843 1.08 -6.89 45.45
C GLN A 843 0.36 -6.22 44.28
N PRO A 844 1.09 -5.60 43.33
CA PRO A 844 0.50 -5.22 42.07
C PRO A 844 0.14 -6.48 41.29
N TYR A 845 -1.00 -6.46 40.59
CA TYR A 845 -1.41 -7.57 39.72
C TYR A 845 -1.89 -7.06 38.37
N GLY A 846 -1.65 -7.85 37.33
CA GLY A 846 -1.96 -7.49 35.96
C GLY A 846 -3.28 -8.08 35.45
N THR A 847 -3.52 -7.91 34.15
CA THR A 847 -4.75 -8.39 33.49
C THR A 847 -4.90 -9.91 33.54
N GLU A 848 -3.82 -10.69 33.63
CA GLU A 848 -3.90 -12.16 33.67
C GLU A 848 -4.45 -12.66 35.01
N ALA A 849 -3.97 -12.10 36.12
CA ALA A 849 -4.50 -12.39 37.45
C ALA A 849 -5.93 -11.86 37.60
N LEU A 850 -6.24 -10.68 37.06
CA LEU A 850 -7.61 -10.15 37.01
C LEU A 850 -8.55 -11.10 36.24
N SER A 851 -8.10 -11.64 35.10
CA SER A 851 -8.85 -12.65 34.34
C SER A 851 -9.10 -13.90 35.15
N THR A 852 -8.12 -14.40 35.90
CA THR A 852 -8.33 -15.55 36.79
C THR A 852 -9.43 -15.29 37.82
N LEU A 853 -9.33 -14.16 38.53
CA LEU A 853 -10.26 -13.80 39.59
C LEU A 853 -11.70 -13.63 39.07
N ARG A 854 -11.89 -12.97 37.93
CA ARG A 854 -13.22 -12.76 37.33
C ARG A 854 -13.81 -14.05 36.76
N ILE A 855 -12.98 -14.93 36.17
CA ILE A 855 -13.41 -16.21 35.59
C ILE A 855 -13.95 -17.10 36.71
N GLU A 856 -13.26 -17.20 37.85
CA GLU A 856 -13.72 -17.97 39.01
C GLU A 856 -15.11 -17.55 39.49
N MET A 857 -15.45 -16.26 39.38
CA MET A 857 -16.75 -15.71 39.75
C MET A 857 -17.81 -15.82 38.66
N GLY A 858 -17.47 -16.34 37.47
CA GLY A 858 -18.39 -16.39 36.33
C GLY A 858 -18.68 -15.04 35.69
N HIS A 859 -17.92 -14.00 36.02
CA HIS A 859 -18.08 -12.69 35.41
C HIS A 859 -17.63 -12.72 33.95
N VAL A 860 -18.44 -12.12 33.08
CA VAL A 860 -18.14 -12.04 31.64
C VAL A 860 -17.21 -10.88 31.33
N ALA A 861 -16.44 -11.03 30.25
CA ALA A 861 -15.62 -9.97 29.68
C ALA A 861 -15.63 -10.08 28.15
N GLY A 862 -14.71 -9.41 27.45
CA GLY A 862 -14.65 -9.43 25.99
C GLY A 862 -14.60 -10.82 25.34
N SER A 863 -14.09 -11.85 26.02
CA SER A 863 -14.10 -13.23 25.53
C SER A 863 -15.51 -13.83 25.43
N GLU A 864 -16.45 -13.39 26.27
CA GLU A 864 -17.85 -13.81 26.27
C GLU A 864 -18.76 -12.78 25.59
N LEU A 865 -18.35 -11.52 25.52
CA LEU A 865 -19.04 -10.42 24.84
C LEU A 865 -18.46 -10.22 23.44
N ASP A 866 -18.60 -11.26 22.61
CA ASP A 866 -17.86 -11.41 21.34
C ASP A 866 -18.61 -10.87 20.11
N GLY A 867 -19.70 -10.13 20.32
CA GLY A 867 -20.55 -9.60 19.25
C GLY A 867 -21.60 -10.58 18.71
N ARG A 868 -21.72 -11.79 19.30
CA ARG A 868 -22.74 -12.80 18.95
C ARG A 868 -23.64 -13.18 20.12
N THR A 869 -23.21 -12.87 21.34
CA THR A 869 -23.90 -13.25 22.56
C THR A 869 -24.95 -12.23 23.00
N THR A 870 -26.08 -12.76 23.43
CA THR A 870 -27.17 -12.00 24.03
C THR A 870 -27.06 -12.07 25.55
N PRO A 871 -27.81 -11.23 26.30
CA PRO A 871 -27.89 -11.35 27.76
C PRO A 871 -28.35 -12.74 28.23
N PHE A 872 -29.16 -13.43 27.41
CA PHE A 872 -29.58 -14.79 27.71
C PHE A 872 -28.42 -15.78 27.69
N ASP A 873 -27.41 -15.58 26.85
CA ASP A 873 -26.30 -16.52 26.69
C ASP A 873 -25.28 -16.36 27.82
N THR A 874 -25.15 -15.15 28.33
CA THR A 874 -24.12 -14.72 29.28
C THR A 874 -24.60 -14.68 30.73
N SER A 875 -25.80 -15.23 31.01
CA SER A 875 -26.46 -15.17 32.34
C SER A 875 -26.68 -13.75 32.86
N LEU A 876 -26.79 -12.77 31.97
CA LEU A 876 -27.10 -11.36 32.27
C LEU A 876 -28.60 -11.05 32.10
N ASP A 877 -29.42 -12.05 31.81
CA ASP A 877 -30.85 -11.89 31.55
C ASP A 877 -31.65 -11.36 32.75
N GLY A 878 -31.15 -11.56 33.97
CA GLY A 878 -31.73 -10.98 35.19
C GLY A 878 -31.69 -9.45 35.23
N LEU A 879 -30.85 -8.80 34.41
CA LEU A 879 -30.77 -7.34 34.32
C LEU A 879 -31.77 -6.75 33.32
N LEU A 880 -32.46 -7.57 32.54
CA LEU A 880 -33.42 -7.09 31.55
C LEU A 880 -34.69 -6.56 32.22
N SER A 881 -34.97 -5.27 32.05
CA SER A 881 -36.20 -4.70 32.60
C SER A 881 -37.44 -5.22 31.86
N LYS A 882 -38.39 -5.75 32.63
CA LYS A 882 -39.73 -6.08 32.13
C LYS A 882 -40.63 -4.85 32.00
N LYS A 883 -40.34 -3.76 32.74
CA LYS A 883 -41.23 -2.62 32.95
C LYS A 883 -41.02 -1.44 32.00
N LYS A 884 -39.81 -1.29 31.45
CA LYS A 884 -39.47 -0.18 30.53
C LYS A 884 -38.98 -0.70 29.19
N ASP A 885 -39.01 0.14 28.17
CA ASP A 885 -38.30 -0.13 26.92
C ASP A 885 -36.81 0.22 27.02
N PHE A 886 -36.00 -0.28 26.09
CA PHE A 886 -34.58 0.04 25.95
C PHE A 886 -34.04 -0.42 24.59
N ILE A 887 -32.89 0.12 24.19
CA ILE A 887 -32.21 -0.25 22.94
C ILE A 887 -32.02 -1.78 22.87
N GLY A 888 -32.48 -2.39 21.78
CA GLY A 888 -32.37 -3.83 21.54
C GLY A 888 -33.47 -4.71 22.15
N LYS A 889 -34.31 -4.20 23.06
CA LYS A 889 -35.38 -4.98 23.71
C LYS A 889 -36.32 -5.66 22.70
N ARG A 890 -36.70 -4.93 21.65
CA ARG A 890 -37.58 -5.44 20.58
C ARG A 890 -37.04 -6.69 19.89
N SER A 891 -35.72 -6.76 19.70
CA SER A 891 -35.05 -7.91 19.08
C SER A 891 -34.97 -9.12 20.00
N MET A 892 -35.07 -8.93 21.32
CA MET A 892 -35.03 -10.02 22.29
C MET A 892 -36.20 -11.01 22.20
N GLN A 893 -37.27 -10.64 21.51
CA GLN A 893 -38.43 -11.50 21.27
C GLN A 893 -38.31 -12.38 20.02
N LYS A 894 -37.20 -12.30 19.27
CA LYS A 894 -36.97 -13.18 18.11
C LYS A 894 -36.90 -14.63 18.57
N GLU A 895 -37.52 -15.54 17.81
CA GLU A 895 -37.59 -16.98 18.11
C GLU A 895 -36.22 -17.58 18.45
N ALA A 896 -35.18 -17.20 17.69
CA ALA A 896 -33.81 -17.68 17.90
C ALA A 896 -33.19 -17.27 19.26
N PHE A 897 -33.69 -16.20 19.89
CA PHE A 897 -33.18 -15.70 21.18
C PHE A 897 -33.93 -16.27 22.38
N ILE A 898 -35.21 -16.61 22.19
CA ILE A 898 -36.06 -17.20 23.24
C ILE A 898 -36.07 -18.73 23.21
N SER A 899 -35.39 -19.36 22.26
CA SER A 899 -35.28 -20.83 22.19
C SER A 899 -34.73 -21.41 23.50
N SER A 900 -35.43 -22.40 24.06
CA SER A 900 -34.98 -23.14 25.24
C SER A 900 -33.65 -23.87 25.01
N LYS A 901 -33.34 -24.20 23.75
CA LYS A 901 -32.10 -24.87 23.32
C LYS A 901 -31.00 -23.89 22.95
N ARG A 902 -31.12 -22.60 23.30
CA ARG A 902 -30.08 -21.60 23.03
C ARG A 902 -28.82 -21.89 23.85
N GLU A 903 -27.69 -21.36 23.39
CA GLU A 903 -26.44 -21.45 24.15
C GLU A 903 -26.54 -20.73 25.50
N LYS A 904 -25.85 -21.25 26.50
CA LYS A 904 -25.77 -20.71 27.85
C LYS A 904 -24.36 -20.85 28.37
N ILE A 905 -23.89 -19.82 29.06
CA ILE A 905 -22.62 -19.84 29.76
C ILE A 905 -22.69 -20.82 30.94
N VAL A 906 -21.66 -21.63 31.07
CA VAL A 906 -21.43 -22.62 32.12
C VAL A 906 -19.95 -22.69 32.46
N GLY A 907 -19.63 -23.33 33.57
CA GLY A 907 -18.26 -23.68 33.93
C GLY A 907 -17.86 -25.04 33.38
N VAL A 908 -16.56 -25.25 33.19
CA VAL A 908 -15.99 -26.51 32.70
C VAL A 908 -14.72 -26.82 33.48
N VAL A 909 -14.61 -28.05 33.99
CA VAL A 909 -13.44 -28.55 34.72
C VAL A 909 -12.93 -29.81 34.02
N PRO A 910 -11.62 -29.97 33.77
CA PRO A 910 -11.08 -31.23 33.25
C PRO A 910 -11.23 -32.35 34.29
N LEU A 911 -11.57 -33.56 33.85
CA LEU A 911 -11.80 -34.68 34.78
C LEU A 911 -10.57 -35.03 35.62
N ASP A 912 -9.37 -34.81 35.09
CA ASP A 912 -8.10 -35.03 35.81
C ASP A 912 -7.74 -33.90 36.79
N LYS A 913 -8.50 -32.79 36.79
CA LYS A 913 -8.26 -31.56 37.55
C LYS A 913 -6.84 -30.97 37.40
N LYS A 914 -6.13 -31.32 36.33
CA LYS A 914 -4.72 -30.94 36.09
C LYS A 914 -4.51 -30.33 34.72
N THR A 915 -5.18 -30.85 33.68
CA THR A 915 -4.92 -30.43 32.31
C THR A 915 -5.64 -29.12 31.97
N SER A 916 -4.88 -28.05 31.73
CA SER A 916 -5.45 -26.77 31.27
C SER A 916 -6.13 -26.91 29.91
N ILE A 917 -7.36 -26.42 29.83
CA ILE A 917 -8.19 -26.44 28.62
C ILE A 917 -7.83 -25.22 27.75
N PRO A 918 -7.37 -25.41 26.50
CA PRO A 918 -7.10 -24.29 25.60
C PRO A 918 -8.37 -23.46 25.33
N GLU A 919 -8.24 -22.14 25.38
CA GLU A 919 -9.31 -21.23 24.96
C GLU A 919 -9.69 -21.46 23.50
N GLY A 920 -10.97 -21.31 23.15
CA GLY A 920 -11.51 -21.59 21.82
C GLY A 920 -11.73 -23.08 21.53
N SER A 921 -11.43 -24.00 22.47
CA SER A 921 -11.73 -25.43 22.31
C SER A 921 -13.22 -25.66 22.07
N TYR A 922 -13.56 -26.58 21.17
CA TYR A 922 -14.94 -27.00 20.94
C TYR A 922 -15.38 -28.03 21.96
N ILE A 923 -16.60 -27.87 22.45
CA ILE A 923 -17.23 -28.89 23.31
C ILE A 923 -18.01 -29.85 22.42
N VAL A 924 -17.71 -31.15 22.54
CA VAL A 924 -18.35 -32.23 21.78
C VAL A 924 -18.74 -33.39 22.70
N LYS A 925 -19.64 -34.26 22.22
CA LYS A 925 -20.04 -35.48 22.94
C LYS A 925 -19.00 -36.60 22.88
N ASP A 926 -18.38 -36.79 21.70
CA ASP A 926 -17.40 -37.84 21.46
C ASP A 926 -16.22 -37.27 20.67
N ALA A 927 -15.01 -37.46 21.20
CA ALA A 927 -13.78 -36.98 20.58
C ALA A 927 -13.38 -37.76 19.30
N ASN A 928 -13.86 -39.00 19.14
CA ASN A 928 -13.43 -39.92 18.08
C ASN A 928 -14.38 -39.92 16.87
N THR A 929 -15.46 -39.15 16.90
CA THR A 929 -16.40 -39.04 15.79
C THR A 929 -15.68 -38.53 14.52
N LYS A 930 -15.91 -39.19 13.39
CA LYS A 930 -15.37 -38.78 12.09
C LYS A 930 -15.78 -37.35 11.79
N LEU A 931 -14.83 -36.57 11.28
CA LEU A 931 -15.12 -35.19 10.89
C LEU A 931 -16.12 -35.15 9.72
N PRO A 932 -17.10 -34.24 9.74
CA PRO A 932 -17.31 -33.19 10.75
C PRO A 932 -17.97 -33.70 12.05
N ASN A 933 -17.36 -33.38 13.19
CA ASN A 933 -17.87 -33.70 14.53
C ASN A 933 -18.85 -32.60 15.01
N PRO A 934 -20.11 -32.93 15.36
CA PRO A 934 -21.09 -31.94 15.82
C PRO A 934 -20.65 -31.19 17.09
N LYS A 935 -20.46 -29.87 16.96
CA LYS A 935 -20.15 -28.96 18.05
C LYS A 935 -21.39 -28.66 18.91
N LEU A 936 -21.24 -28.73 20.24
CA LEU A 936 -22.25 -28.30 21.22
C LEU A 936 -22.04 -26.86 21.68
N GLY A 937 -20.79 -26.38 21.64
CA GLY A 937 -20.42 -25.09 22.19
C GLY A 937 -18.92 -24.88 22.13
N HIS A 938 -18.43 -23.88 22.84
CA HIS A 938 -17.00 -23.58 22.88
C HIS A 938 -16.57 -23.00 24.22
N VAL A 939 -15.29 -23.19 24.54
CA VAL A 939 -14.63 -22.57 25.69
C VAL A 939 -14.29 -21.12 25.34
N SER A 940 -14.80 -20.17 26.11
CA SER A 940 -14.59 -18.73 25.90
C SER A 940 -13.33 -18.24 26.61
N ALA A 941 -13.11 -18.67 27.86
CA ALA A 941 -11.97 -18.27 28.68
C ALA A 941 -11.54 -19.38 29.62
N SER A 942 -10.25 -19.42 29.96
CA SER A 942 -9.68 -20.44 30.86
C SER A 942 -8.77 -19.81 31.90
N CYS A 943 -8.75 -20.36 33.10
CA CYS A 943 -7.81 -19.99 34.16
C CYS A 943 -7.34 -21.20 34.96
N TRP A 944 -6.36 -20.96 35.83
CA TRP A 944 -6.09 -21.85 36.95
C TRP A 944 -6.80 -21.28 38.17
N SER A 945 -7.82 -21.98 38.68
CA SER A 945 -8.48 -21.56 39.91
C SER A 945 -7.48 -21.61 41.05
N VAL A 946 -7.29 -20.47 41.71
CA VAL A 946 -6.39 -20.32 42.85
C VAL A 946 -7.07 -20.74 44.16
N GLU A 947 -8.41 -20.71 44.20
CA GLU A 947 -9.20 -21.18 45.35
C GLU A 947 -9.14 -22.72 45.47
N TYR A 948 -9.36 -23.43 44.36
CA TYR A 948 -9.43 -24.89 44.35
C TYR A 948 -8.15 -25.56 43.80
N ASN A 949 -7.19 -24.76 43.33
CA ASN A 949 -5.91 -25.20 42.79
C ASN A 949 -6.03 -26.22 41.64
N ASN A 950 -6.88 -25.92 40.65
CA ASN A 950 -7.13 -26.74 39.46
C ASN A 950 -7.51 -25.88 38.24
N PRO A 951 -7.44 -26.40 37.00
CA PRO A 951 -7.96 -25.68 35.83
C PRO A 951 -9.48 -25.53 35.87
N PHE A 952 -9.94 -24.35 35.46
CA PHE A 952 -11.35 -24.03 35.31
C PHE A 952 -11.54 -23.14 34.07
N SER A 953 -12.66 -23.30 33.38
CA SER A 953 -12.97 -22.55 32.16
C SER A 953 -14.43 -22.14 32.11
N LEU A 954 -14.71 -21.01 31.48
CA LEU A 954 -16.05 -20.65 31.04
C LEU A 954 -16.28 -21.17 29.63
N ALA A 955 -17.48 -21.71 29.38
CA ALA A 955 -17.89 -22.17 28.07
C ALA A 955 -19.32 -21.75 27.78
N ILE A 956 -19.60 -21.47 26.51
CA ILE A 956 -20.93 -21.16 26.01
C ILE A 956 -21.41 -22.37 25.23
N ILE A 957 -22.41 -23.06 25.79
CA ILE A 957 -22.86 -24.39 25.34
C ILE A 957 -24.35 -24.39 25.09
N LYS A 958 -24.79 -24.98 23.98
CA LYS A 958 -26.19 -25.22 23.65
C LYS A 958 -26.88 -25.96 24.79
N ASP A 959 -27.93 -25.36 25.36
CA ASP A 959 -28.68 -25.91 26.50
C ASP A 959 -27.82 -26.14 27.76
N GLY A 960 -26.71 -25.41 27.91
CA GLY A 960 -25.65 -25.69 28.89
C GLY A 960 -26.13 -25.78 30.34
N LYS A 961 -27.10 -24.95 30.77
CA LYS A 961 -27.62 -24.98 32.16
C LYS A 961 -28.26 -26.33 32.54
N ASN A 962 -28.80 -27.07 31.56
CA ASN A 962 -29.36 -28.41 31.78
C ASN A 962 -28.31 -29.52 31.63
N MET A 963 -27.05 -29.16 31.35
CA MET A 963 -25.94 -30.10 31.17
C MET A 963 -25.00 -30.17 32.38
N ILE A 964 -25.28 -29.47 33.48
CA ILE A 964 -24.47 -29.55 34.71
C ILE A 964 -24.33 -31.02 35.16
N GLY A 965 -23.11 -31.44 35.47
CA GLY A 965 -22.73 -32.81 35.83
C GLY A 965 -22.48 -33.75 34.64
N GLN A 966 -22.75 -33.33 33.40
CA GLN A 966 -22.44 -34.14 32.22
C GLN A 966 -20.94 -34.14 31.92
N LYS A 967 -20.45 -35.30 31.46
CA LYS A 967 -19.08 -35.50 30.99
C LYS A 967 -19.02 -35.38 29.46
N LEU A 968 -18.17 -34.50 28.95
CA LEU A 968 -17.99 -34.19 27.54
C LEU A 968 -16.50 -34.13 27.18
N PHE A 969 -16.17 -33.70 25.97
CA PHE A 969 -14.79 -33.49 25.54
C PHE A 969 -14.58 -32.05 25.05
N ALA A 970 -13.48 -31.43 25.49
CA ALA A 970 -12.95 -30.22 24.90
C ALA A 970 -11.90 -30.58 23.84
N LEU A 971 -12.20 -30.28 22.57
CA LEU A 971 -11.35 -30.53 21.41
C LEU A 971 -10.66 -29.25 20.94
N SER A 972 -9.33 -29.32 20.80
CA SER A 972 -8.52 -28.28 20.15
C SER A 972 -7.68 -28.89 19.03
N PRO A 973 -8.22 -28.98 17.79
CA PRO A 973 -7.52 -29.61 16.67
C PRO A 973 -6.18 -28.94 16.34
N LEU A 974 -6.11 -27.61 16.44
CA LEU A 974 -4.88 -26.84 16.18
C LEU A 974 -3.77 -27.11 17.20
N LYS A 975 -4.14 -27.57 18.40
CA LYS A 975 -3.20 -27.95 19.46
C LYS A 975 -3.07 -29.46 19.60
N ASN A 976 -3.75 -30.24 18.75
CA ASN A 976 -3.85 -31.69 18.82
C ASN A 976 -4.22 -32.21 20.23
N LYS A 977 -5.21 -31.57 20.87
CA LYS A 977 -5.68 -31.94 22.22
C LYS A 977 -7.14 -32.38 22.21
N SER A 978 -7.42 -33.43 22.99
CA SER A 978 -8.75 -33.89 23.37
C SER A 978 -8.77 -34.12 24.87
N ILE A 979 -9.61 -33.38 25.59
CA ILE A 979 -9.60 -33.35 27.05
C ILE A 979 -10.99 -33.74 27.56
N PRO A 980 -11.12 -34.83 28.34
CA PRO A 980 -12.37 -35.15 29.03
C PRO A 980 -12.68 -34.07 30.08
N VAL A 981 -13.89 -33.54 30.06
CA VAL A 981 -14.33 -32.45 30.93
C VAL A 981 -15.68 -32.72 31.57
N GLU A 982 -15.95 -32.11 32.70
CA GLU A 982 -17.25 -32.06 33.36
C GLU A 982 -17.81 -30.64 33.30
N ILE A 983 -19.10 -30.53 32.99
CA ILE A 983 -19.82 -29.26 32.99
C ILE A 983 -20.27 -28.93 34.41
N VAL A 984 -19.93 -27.74 34.90
CA VAL A 984 -20.22 -27.25 36.25
C VAL A 984 -20.82 -25.84 36.21
N SER A 985 -21.15 -25.28 37.38
CA SER A 985 -21.61 -23.88 37.49
C SER A 985 -20.57 -22.91 36.91
N SER A 986 -21.01 -21.86 36.23
CA SER A 986 -20.13 -20.75 35.80
C SER A 986 -19.60 -19.95 36.98
N HIS A 987 -20.33 -19.91 38.10
CA HIS A 987 -19.87 -19.34 39.37
C HIS A 987 -19.19 -20.45 40.16
N TYR A 988 -17.87 -20.56 40.03
CA TYR A 988 -17.08 -21.65 40.62
C TYR A 988 -16.69 -21.34 42.06
N VAL A 989 -16.35 -20.08 42.34
CA VAL A 989 -16.00 -19.55 43.66
C VAL A 989 -17.12 -18.62 44.15
N ASP A 990 -17.42 -18.69 45.44
CA ASP A 990 -18.40 -17.84 46.15
C ASP A 990 -19.69 -17.55 45.34
N PRO A 991 -20.48 -18.59 45.00
CA PRO A 991 -21.69 -18.42 44.17
C PRO A 991 -22.78 -17.58 44.84
N LYS A 992 -22.67 -17.30 46.15
CA LYS A 992 -23.59 -16.44 46.90
C LYS A 992 -23.14 -14.97 46.91
N GLY A 993 -21.90 -14.68 46.53
CA GLY A 993 -21.32 -13.34 46.53
C GLY A 993 -21.19 -12.76 47.94
N GLU A 994 -20.84 -13.57 48.93
CA GLU A 994 -20.66 -13.14 50.31
C GLU A 994 -19.38 -12.30 50.47
N ARG A 995 -18.30 -12.64 49.77
CA ARG A 995 -17.00 -11.94 49.87
C ARG A 995 -17.07 -10.51 49.36
N VAL A 996 -17.70 -10.29 48.20
CA VAL A 996 -17.84 -8.94 47.62
C VAL A 996 -18.72 -8.01 48.46
N ARG A 997 -19.61 -8.58 49.29
CA ARG A 997 -20.54 -7.84 50.16
C ARG A 997 -20.03 -7.64 51.59
N SER A 998 -18.89 -8.25 51.94
CA SER A 998 -18.28 -8.20 53.28
C SER A 998 -17.86 -6.80 53.74
#